data_AF-A0AAD4RBJ5-F1
#
_entry.id   AF-A0AAD4RBJ5-F1
#
_cell.length_a   1.000
_cell.length_b   1.000
_cell.length_c   1.000
_cell.angle_alpha   90.00
_cell.angle_beta   90.00
_cell.angle_gamma   90.00
#
_symmetry.space_group_name_H-M   'P 1'
#
loop_
_entity.id
_entity.type
_entity.pdbx_description
1 polymer ?
#
loop_
_entity_poly.entity_id
_entity_poly.type
_entity_poly.pdbx_seq_one_letter_code
_entity_poly.pdbx_strand_id
1 'polypeptide(L)'
;MPRMRLIYLIALLVSINVFLCDETPILSLGGRPFFGRVPHNGPSSSVDTSKYENYLDQKLDHFSKNSGTFKQRYFLNTQYKNNQSLHILFTEGDNVANASRITNTDYPHVGYAKSLGATLWALEHRYYGQSRPFDQLSAKNLAYLSSQQAIEDISDFIRAQNKASGESSAKWILIGGGYGGSLVIWHRQKYPSLTIGAISSGASATSSGDFYEYQRDVEQAYLSYSKGCFNAISYSILRLKQLIQYDEGRAKLSETLNLKPAFDEKNPPRYRDLQNFFNNIAVLLQIPVQYNRVNAGPFAKGVGIADVCKIFNDATSDSLSKVANLAKYVNVELQGSYSGVDNNYTNTIAFLQNENYDNDPQIRASTRASFWQNCNEFAHFTTTNNAGLIFGSTIPSNFFINLCVDVFGHGHGLLNIEKVVGQTRKRYGATKNFKGSNAVILRGSVDPWQSLAIQNATQTTSITYLVQSGAHCAELQPPSSSDLYGLKNSRNMIRQNINKWINKNGKSKKEAIQEYMSNMDEGVQIPKNHEIVNWHADIEWNVKREELEAVPENRDVHFLAKYFGGTSQSRRLEKMHAQQTADTKPFYSGGYVWQDVDHYSASQIYPKWKQRFYYNNGFKKKDGPIFLMLGGESYLSIYYVYPFWSMSQWARQFGASIYALEHRYYGYSLPTADFSIQNLTYLTSEQAIGDIAVFVTSMNKQYNVTDTKQKWVIFGGSYAGNLAAWFRLKYPDLSLGAVASSAPVQARVDFYDYIYVVHNSTRAYGGKGCARNIHRFFAWAQKSLMTIEGREKLSAFWCMCDLWDEDYVDEKDAELLLASFVGLMSEFVQYDDEGHDFVDFICFIFEFEDEIVGADVEIPAHKTDDFSEREERHFLEVGRKLLQRLRSNENEPKHYYDDNSNSSASKEYTRNCDYCYDFSYAYYIKEIQKYYVSYRSWIWQTCNEFGFFQSTNVGYNLFESSVPVNFYIDMCRDIFGDLFANRTILEANVKKTNDYYGGVENYNGTEMVFVNGSEDPWHALSTQDFRNPAKNVTSILIDGTSHCEDMYRGEFYDRPELKAAHKQIRAQLKIWLT
;
A
#
# COMPACT_ATOMS: atom_id res chain seq x y z
N MET A 1 40.90 -67.46 8.64
CA MET A 1 40.78 -67.81 10.08
C MET A 1 42.01 -67.27 10.80
N PRO A 2 41.97 -66.97 12.12
CA PRO A 2 40.80 -66.91 13.02
C PRO A 2 40.77 -65.78 14.10
N ARG A 3 39.55 -65.43 14.55
CA ARG A 3 39.13 -65.11 15.95
C ARG A 3 39.73 -63.85 16.66
N MET A 4 39.07 -63.19 17.61
CA MET A 4 37.77 -63.35 18.31
C MET A 4 37.23 -61.92 18.62
N ARG A 5 35.98 -61.53 18.37
CA ARG A 5 34.70 -61.88 19.02
C ARG A 5 34.60 -61.57 20.54
N LEU A 6 33.63 -60.69 20.83
CA LEU A 6 32.60 -60.80 21.89
C LEU A 6 32.82 -60.11 23.26
N ILE A 7 32.61 -58.79 23.26
CA ILE A 7 31.89 -58.03 24.30
C ILE A 7 31.03 -57.01 23.53
N TYR A 8 29.72 -56.80 23.74
CA TYR A 8 28.68 -57.49 24.55
C TYR A 8 27.34 -57.41 23.78
N LEU A 9 26.27 -58.11 24.21
CA LEU A 9 24.90 -57.99 23.66
C LEU A 9 23.89 -58.41 24.75
N ILE A 10 22.65 -57.88 24.73
CA ILE A 10 21.49 -58.16 25.63
C ILE A 10 21.53 -57.30 26.92
N ALA A 11 20.61 -56.36 27.21
CA ALA A 11 19.16 -56.55 27.44
C ALA A 11 18.30 -55.25 27.41
N LEU A 12 17.04 -55.38 26.92
CA LEU A 12 15.79 -54.63 27.24
C LEU A 12 15.79 -53.09 27.46
N LEU A 13 15.08 -52.27 26.65
CA LEU A 13 13.61 -52.07 26.51
C LEU A 13 12.94 -51.23 27.63
N VAL A 14 12.52 -50.00 27.30
CA VAL A 14 11.12 -49.44 27.34
C VAL A 14 11.13 -47.89 27.40
N SER A 15 10.71 -47.23 26.31
CA SER A 15 9.97 -45.95 26.24
C SER A 15 9.81 -45.53 24.76
N ILE A 16 8.75 -45.97 24.07
CA ILE A 16 7.48 -45.23 23.83
C ILE A 16 7.56 -44.23 22.65
N ASN A 17 6.59 -44.35 21.73
CA ASN A 17 6.40 -43.56 20.51
C ASN A 17 6.37 -42.04 20.72
N VAL A 18 6.97 -41.28 19.80
CA VAL A 18 6.36 -40.07 19.18
C VAL A 18 6.71 -40.06 17.68
N PHE A 19 5.76 -39.61 16.86
CA PHE A 19 5.74 -39.65 15.40
C PHE A 19 6.08 -38.30 14.74
N LEU A 20 6.53 -38.33 13.47
CA LEU A 20 6.41 -37.28 12.41
C LEU A 20 7.07 -35.91 12.71
N CYS A 21 7.71 -35.19 11.78
CA CYS A 21 7.69 -35.25 10.32
C CYS A 21 9.12 -34.93 9.79
N ASP A 22 9.91 -35.97 9.56
CA ASP A 22 11.39 -35.93 9.43
C ASP A 22 11.81 -36.50 8.04
N GLU A 23 12.93 -36.19 7.37
CA GLU A 23 14.04 -35.26 7.66
C GLU A 23 14.97 -35.08 6.42
N THR A 24 15.74 -33.97 6.39
CA THR A 24 17.10 -33.76 5.81
C THR A 24 17.35 -33.30 4.35
N PRO A 25 18.47 -32.54 4.10
CA PRO A 25 18.42 -31.40 3.15
C PRO A 25 19.64 -31.16 2.22
N ILE A 26 19.45 -30.38 1.14
CA ILE A 26 20.50 -29.53 0.51
C ILE A 26 19.85 -28.25 -0.07
N LEU A 27 20.18 -27.08 0.50
CA LEU A 27 20.08 -25.75 -0.14
C LEU A 27 21.25 -24.89 0.36
N SER A 28 21.51 -23.77 -0.29
CA SER A 28 22.42 -22.73 0.21
C SER A 28 21.66 -21.62 0.93
N LEU A 29 21.56 -21.68 2.26
CA LEU A 29 21.42 -20.50 3.14
C LEU A 29 22.81 -20.00 3.58
N GLY A 30 23.85 -20.47 2.89
CA GLY A 30 25.19 -19.87 2.89
C GLY A 30 25.21 -18.45 2.29
N GLY A 31 24.17 -17.64 2.51
CA GLY A 31 23.92 -16.25 2.07
C GLY A 31 23.62 -16.04 0.59
N ARG A 32 22.71 -16.81 0.00
CA ARG A 32 22.14 -16.48 -1.32
C ARG A 32 20.68 -16.09 -1.17
N PRO A 33 20.21 -15.06 -1.90
CA PRO A 33 18.91 -14.48 -1.68
C PRO A 33 17.81 -15.48 -2.00
N PHE A 34 16.84 -15.49 -1.11
CA PHE A 34 15.86 -16.53 -0.96
C PHE A 34 14.50 -15.96 -1.36
N PHE A 35 13.96 -16.44 -2.47
CA PHE A 35 12.71 -15.96 -3.04
C PHE A 35 11.50 -16.69 -2.45
N GLY A 36 11.42 -16.77 -1.12
CA GLY A 36 10.26 -17.28 -0.37
C GLY A 36 10.04 -18.81 -0.36
N ARG A 37 11.11 -19.63 -0.40
CA ARG A 37 11.04 -21.08 -0.73
C ARG A 37 11.74 -22.02 0.25
N VAL A 38 10.98 -22.81 1.02
CA VAL A 38 11.51 -24.03 1.65
C VAL A 38 10.95 -25.27 0.93
N PRO A 39 11.79 -26.10 0.29
CA PRO A 39 11.31 -27.23 -0.51
C PRO A 39 10.90 -28.44 0.35
N HIS A 40 10.07 -29.28 -0.26
CA HIS A 40 9.47 -30.46 0.36
C HIS A 40 10.30 -31.74 0.11
N ASN A 41 11.00 -32.23 1.14
CA ASN A 41 11.35 -33.64 1.24
C ASN A 41 10.33 -34.35 2.14
N GLY A 42 9.60 -35.30 1.56
CA GLY A 42 8.82 -36.28 2.31
C GLY A 42 9.70 -37.44 2.79
N PRO A 43 9.26 -38.24 3.76
CA PRO A 43 10.04 -39.35 4.27
C PRO A 43 10.33 -40.38 3.17
N SER A 44 11.54 -40.94 3.20
CA SER A 44 11.88 -42.18 2.50
C SER A 44 11.15 -43.35 3.16
N SER A 45 9.85 -43.46 2.90
CA SER A 45 9.17 -44.72 3.13
C SER A 45 9.90 -45.81 2.36
N SER A 46 10.25 -46.92 3.01
CA SER A 46 10.70 -48.16 2.35
C SER A 46 9.60 -48.84 1.50
N VAL A 47 8.56 -48.08 1.17
CA VAL A 47 7.51 -48.40 0.21
C VAL A 47 8.01 -47.90 -1.13
N ASP A 48 8.22 -48.81 -2.07
CA ASP A 48 8.46 -48.46 -3.47
C ASP A 48 7.32 -47.57 -3.99
N THR A 49 7.65 -46.30 -4.25
CA THR A 49 6.71 -45.31 -4.79
C THR A 49 6.69 -45.28 -6.31
N SER A 50 7.63 -45.95 -7.01
CA SER A 50 7.72 -45.93 -8.46
C SER A 50 6.46 -46.49 -9.14
N LYS A 51 5.80 -47.46 -8.49
CA LYS A 51 4.50 -48.01 -8.93
C LYS A 51 3.35 -47.00 -9.00
N TYR A 52 3.48 -45.83 -8.38
CA TYR A 52 2.50 -44.73 -8.48
C TYR A 52 2.91 -43.69 -9.53
N GLU A 53 4.18 -43.66 -9.94
CA GLU A 53 4.76 -42.68 -10.86
C GLU A 53 4.42 -43.01 -12.32
N ASN A 54 3.97 -41.99 -13.05
CA ASN A 54 3.51 -42.10 -14.42
C ASN A 54 3.87 -40.82 -15.20
N TYR A 55 3.83 -40.89 -16.53
CA TYR A 55 4.13 -39.77 -17.42
C TYR A 55 3.04 -39.59 -18.48
N LEU A 56 2.72 -38.33 -18.79
CA LEU A 56 1.85 -37.92 -19.88
C LEU A 56 2.69 -37.23 -20.96
N ASP A 57 2.40 -37.51 -22.23
CA ASP A 57 2.87 -36.69 -23.35
C ASP A 57 2.08 -35.38 -23.39
N GLN A 58 2.66 -34.34 -22.80
CA GLN A 58 2.07 -33.01 -22.66
C GLN A 58 2.56 -32.10 -23.78
N LYS A 59 1.73 -31.16 -24.25
CA LYS A 59 2.17 -30.17 -25.25
C LYS A 59 3.20 -29.22 -24.67
N LEU A 60 4.29 -28.99 -25.42
CA LEU A 60 5.29 -27.98 -25.08
C LEU A 60 4.68 -26.57 -25.05
N ASP A 61 3.85 -26.25 -26.05
CA ASP A 61 3.14 -24.97 -26.17
C ASP A 61 1.68 -25.21 -26.55
N HIS A 62 0.76 -24.81 -25.67
CA HIS A 62 -0.68 -24.90 -25.90
C HIS A 62 -1.24 -23.79 -26.79
N PHE A 63 -0.47 -22.73 -27.04
CA PHE A 63 -0.88 -21.55 -27.81
C PHE A 63 -0.35 -21.57 -29.26
N SER A 64 0.47 -22.57 -29.61
CA SER A 64 0.91 -22.85 -30.98
C SER A 64 0.26 -24.13 -31.53
N LYS A 65 -0.17 -24.09 -32.80
CA LYS A 65 -0.72 -25.27 -33.50
C LYS A 65 0.35 -26.30 -33.88
N ASN A 66 1.61 -25.87 -34.00
CA ASN A 66 2.74 -26.69 -34.45
C ASN A 66 3.77 -26.79 -33.32
N SER A 67 3.38 -27.42 -32.21
CA SER A 67 4.25 -27.59 -31.04
C SER A 67 4.60 -29.06 -30.79
N GLY A 68 5.78 -29.29 -30.24
CA GLY A 68 6.23 -30.60 -29.79
C GLY A 68 5.54 -31.05 -28.49
N THR A 69 5.98 -32.18 -27.97
CA THR A 69 5.55 -32.70 -26.66
C THR A 69 6.72 -32.93 -25.73
N PHE A 70 6.45 -32.97 -24.43
CA PHE A 70 7.39 -33.37 -23.40
C PHE A 70 6.71 -34.33 -22.40
N LYS A 71 7.51 -35.07 -21.64
CA LYS A 71 6.99 -35.96 -20.60
C LYS A 71 6.69 -35.14 -19.34
N GLN A 72 5.41 -34.94 -19.03
CA GLN A 72 4.96 -34.37 -17.76
C GLN A 72 4.71 -35.51 -16.77
N ARG A 73 5.33 -35.44 -15.59
CA ARG A 73 5.21 -36.44 -14.54
C ARG A 73 3.92 -36.24 -13.74
N TYR A 74 3.32 -37.35 -13.32
CA TYR A 74 2.27 -37.36 -12.32
C TYR A 74 2.33 -38.63 -11.47
N PHE A 75 1.65 -38.59 -10.32
CA PHE A 75 1.42 -39.76 -9.49
C PHE A 75 -0.08 -40.09 -9.46
N LEU A 76 -0.41 -41.38 -9.50
CA LEU A 76 -1.79 -41.91 -9.49
C LEU A 76 -1.94 -42.92 -8.37
N ASN A 77 -2.98 -42.77 -7.53
CA ASN A 77 -3.36 -43.76 -6.53
C ASN A 77 -4.86 -44.08 -6.60
N THR A 78 -5.17 -45.32 -6.98
CA THR A 78 -6.53 -45.86 -7.14
C THR A 78 -7.02 -46.66 -5.94
N GLN A 79 -6.23 -46.80 -4.86
CA GLN A 79 -6.53 -47.73 -3.75
C GLN A 79 -7.85 -47.47 -3.00
N TYR A 80 -8.41 -46.26 -3.14
CA TYR A 80 -9.70 -45.89 -2.54
C TYR A 80 -10.85 -45.86 -3.54
N LYS A 81 -10.59 -46.02 -4.85
CA LYS A 81 -11.60 -45.86 -5.91
C LYS A 81 -12.80 -46.78 -5.67
N ASN A 82 -13.99 -46.19 -5.60
CA ASN A 82 -15.27 -46.92 -5.60
C ASN A 82 -16.02 -46.67 -6.93
N ASN A 83 -17.31 -47.03 -6.99
CA ASN A 83 -18.14 -46.87 -8.19
C ASN A 83 -18.51 -45.39 -8.50
N GLN A 84 -18.12 -44.43 -7.65
CA GLN A 84 -18.27 -43.01 -7.92
C GLN A 84 -17.06 -42.55 -8.74
N SER A 85 -17.32 -42.08 -9.96
CA SER A 85 -16.33 -41.45 -10.85
C SER A 85 -15.92 -40.08 -10.30
N LEU A 86 -15.10 -40.10 -9.24
CA LEU A 86 -14.66 -38.96 -8.44
C LEU A 86 -13.13 -38.97 -8.35
N HIS A 87 -12.54 -37.83 -8.65
CA HIS A 87 -11.10 -37.64 -8.69
C HIS A 87 -10.71 -36.40 -7.88
N ILE A 88 -9.65 -36.52 -7.09
CA ILE A 88 -9.02 -35.40 -6.39
C ILE A 88 -7.61 -35.25 -6.97
N LEU A 89 -7.35 -34.08 -7.56
CA LEU A 89 -6.05 -33.72 -8.13
C LEU A 89 -5.38 -32.66 -7.25
N PHE A 90 -4.25 -33.04 -6.67
CA PHE A 90 -3.35 -32.12 -5.96
C PHE A 90 -2.32 -31.53 -6.93
N THR A 91 -1.99 -30.24 -6.79
CA THR A 91 -0.84 -29.63 -7.46
C THR A 91 0.04 -28.89 -6.46
N GLU A 92 1.34 -29.18 -6.53
CA GLU A 92 2.38 -28.60 -5.68
C GLU A 92 2.86 -27.23 -6.20
N GLY A 93 2.32 -26.75 -7.32
CA GLY A 93 2.66 -25.46 -7.92
C GLY A 93 4.11 -25.43 -8.40
N ASP A 94 4.93 -24.71 -7.67
CA ASP A 94 6.33 -24.39 -7.98
C ASP A 94 7.33 -25.28 -7.21
N ASN A 95 6.87 -26.48 -6.84
CA ASN A 95 7.61 -27.52 -6.14
C ASN A 95 7.56 -28.86 -6.90
N VAL A 96 8.49 -29.75 -6.58
CA VAL A 96 8.55 -31.13 -7.10
C VAL A 96 7.35 -31.93 -6.60
N ALA A 97 6.72 -32.71 -7.47
CA ALA A 97 5.62 -33.57 -7.04
C ALA A 97 6.13 -34.78 -6.25
N ASN A 98 5.43 -35.11 -5.17
CA ASN A 98 5.81 -36.19 -4.26
C ASN A 98 4.66 -37.20 -4.07
N ALA A 99 4.95 -38.50 -4.24
CA ALA A 99 3.97 -39.57 -4.08
C ALA A 99 3.30 -39.60 -2.69
N SER A 100 3.97 -39.10 -1.64
CA SER A 100 3.39 -38.99 -0.29
C SER A 100 2.11 -38.16 -0.25
N ARG A 101 1.93 -37.17 -1.14
CA ARG A 101 0.69 -36.39 -1.27
C ARG A 101 -0.52 -37.22 -1.71
N ILE A 102 -0.32 -38.44 -2.20
CA ILE A 102 -1.43 -39.34 -2.57
C ILE A 102 -1.40 -40.67 -1.80
N THR A 103 -0.32 -41.00 -1.10
CA THR A 103 -0.21 -42.25 -0.32
C THR A 103 -0.32 -42.05 1.19
N ASN A 104 0.17 -40.94 1.75
CA ASN A 104 0.13 -40.73 3.20
C ASN A 104 -1.26 -40.27 3.65
N THR A 105 -1.92 -41.09 4.48
CA THR A 105 -3.24 -40.83 5.07
C THR A 105 -3.29 -39.66 6.04
N ASP A 106 -2.15 -39.18 6.54
CA ASP A 106 -2.09 -38.03 7.45
C ASP A 106 -2.46 -36.73 6.75
N TYR A 107 -2.26 -36.63 5.43
CA TYR A 107 -2.69 -35.48 4.65
C TYR A 107 -4.23 -35.42 4.55
N PRO A 108 -4.87 -34.28 4.88
CA PRO A 108 -6.32 -34.15 4.91
C PRO A 108 -7.03 -34.58 3.61
N HIS A 109 -6.46 -34.28 2.43
CA HIS A 109 -7.06 -34.64 1.15
C HIS A 109 -6.96 -36.13 0.81
N VAL A 110 -5.94 -36.84 1.29
CA VAL A 110 -5.87 -38.31 1.21
C VAL A 110 -6.94 -38.93 2.10
N GLY A 111 -7.15 -38.36 3.29
CA GLY A 111 -8.29 -38.68 4.16
C GLY A 111 -9.65 -38.44 3.50
N TYR A 112 -9.83 -37.33 2.78
CA TYR A 112 -11.05 -37.05 2.02
C TYR A 112 -11.27 -38.10 0.93
N ALA A 113 -10.26 -38.39 0.10
CA ALA A 113 -10.36 -39.41 -0.93
C ALA A 113 -10.70 -40.79 -0.37
N LYS A 114 -10.07 -41.21 0.74
CA LYS A 114 -10.41 -42.45 1.45
C LYS A 114 -11.87 -42.49 1.90
N SER A 115 -12.40 -41.38 2.43
CA SER A 115 -13.78 -41.30 2.91
C SER A 115 -14.85 -41.25 1.82
N LEU A 116 -14.51 -40.72 0.64
CA LEU A 116 -15.41 -40.55 -0.50
C LEU A 116 -15.27 -41.68 -1.54
N GLY A 117 -14.19 -42.45 -1.44
CA GLY A 117 -13.74 -43.43 -2.41
C GLY A 117 -13.27 -42.83 -3.74
N ALA A 118 -12.58 -41.70 -3.67
CA ALA A 118 -12.06 -40.99 -4.84
C ALA A 118 -10.70 -41.54 -5.31
N THR A 119 -10.43 -41.39 -6.61
CA THR A 119 -9.08 -41.58 -7.16
C THR A 119 -8.21 -40.36 -6.84
N LEU A 120 -6.99 -40.58 -6.37
CA LEU A 120 -6.03 -39.51 -6.05
C LEU A 120 -5.00 -39.34 -7.18
N TRP A 121 -4.69 -38.07 -7.47
CA TRP A 121 -3.67 -37.68 -8.42
C TRP A 121 -2.79 -36.56 -7.83
N ALA A 122 -1.51 -36.56 -8.17
CA ALA A 122 -0.64 -35.40 -7.99
C ALA A 122 0.05 -35.10 -9.33
N LEU A 123 -0.19 -33.93 -9.91
CA LEU A 123 0.42 -33.51 -11.18
C LEU A 123 1.61 -32.60 -10.92
N GLU A 124 2.74 -32.93 -11.50
CA GLU A 124 3.93 -32.09 -11.44
C GLU A 124 3.85 -30.96 -12.46
N HIS A 125 4.31 -29.78 -12.07
CA HIS A 125 4.31 -28.61 -12.92
C HIS A 125 5.45 -28.66 -13.95
N ARG A 126 5.21 -28.16 -15.17
CA ARG A 126 6.26 -27.98 -16.18
C ARG A 126 7.45 -27.21 -15.60
N TYR A 127 8.67 -27.63 -15.92
CA TYR A 127 9.94 -27.08 -15.40
C TYR A 127 10.28 -27.40 -13.93
N TYR A 128 9.46 -28.16 -13.21
CA TYR A 128 9.76 -28.60 -11.85
C TYR A 128 9.98 -30.12 -11.82
N GLY A 129 10.97 -30.58 -11.03
CA GLY A 129 11.29 -32.00 -10.86
C GLY A 129 11.71 -32.73 -12.15
N GLN A 130 10.92 -33.73 -12.55
CA GLN A 130 11.15 -34.55 -13.75
C GLN A 130 10.28 -34.14 -14.93
N SER A 131 9.38 -33.17 -14.75
CA SER A 131 8.55 -32.59 -15.82
C SER A 131 9.34 -31.56 -16.62
N ARG A 132 10.33 -32.03 -17.38
CA ARG A 132 11.35 -31.22 -18.05
C ARG A 132 11.04 -31.08 -19.55
N PRO A 133 10.63 -29.89 -20.05
CA PRO A 133 10.42 -29.71 -21.49
C PRO A 133 11.71 -29.60 -22.30
N PHE A 134 12.82 -29.29 -21.64
CA PHE A 134 14.17 -29.21 -22.19
C PHE A 134 15.18 -29.63 -21.12
N ASP A 135 16.36 -30.10 -21.53
CA ASP A 135 17.44 -30.50 -20.62
C ASP A 135 18.14 -29.31 -19.93
N GLN A 136 17.91 -28.08 -20.39
CA GLN A 136 18.68 -26.90 -19.98
C GLN A 136 17.76 -25.69 -19.69
N LEU A 137 17.98 -25.00 -18.57
CA LEU A 137 17.21 -23.81 -18.15
C LEU A 137 17.73 -22.48 -18.77
N SER A 138 17.96 -22.44 -20.08
CA SER A 138 18.25 -21.16 -20.77
C SER A 138 17.01 -20.25 -20.79
N ALA A 139 17.18 -18.93 -20.90
CA ALA A 139 16.06 -17.99 -21.00
C ALA A 139 15.12 -18.32 -22.20
N LYS A 140 15.70 -18.75 -23.33
CA LYS A 140 14.96 -19.24 -24.51
C LYS A 140 14.09 -20.46 -24.19
N ASN A 141 14.59 -21.38 -23.37
CA ASN A 141 13.86 -22.58 -22.97
C ASN A 141 12.81 -22.27 -21.90
N LEU A 142 13.11 -21.37 -20.97
CA LEU A 142 12.19 -20.88 -19.94
C LEU A 142 11.00 -20.07 -20.52
N ALA A 143 11.05 -19.63 -21.79
CA ALA A 143 9.94 -18.93 -22.44
C ALA A 143 8.60 -19.70 -22.46
N TYR A 144 8.61 -21.03 -22.31
CA TYR A 144 7.37 -21.85 -22.19
C TYR A 144 6.98 -22.15 -20.73
N LEU A 145 7.66 -21.56 -19.75
CA LEU A 145 7.28 -21.56 -18.34
C LEU A 145 6.39 -20.35 -18.05
N SER A 146 5.09 -20.59 -17.99
CA SER A 146 4.09 -19.59 -17.63
C SER A 146 2.88 -20.24 -16.96
N SER A 147 2.20 -19.51 -16.07
CA SER A 147 0.96 -19.95 -15.42
C SER A 147 -0.16 -20.25 -16.42
N GLN A 148 -0.18 -19.55 -17.55
CA GLN A 148 -1.10 -19.83 -18.65
C GLN A 148 -0.91 -21.24 -19.21
N GLN A 149 0.34 -21.62 -19.50
CA GLN A 149 0.66 -22.96 -20.00
C GLN A 149 0.35 -24.03 -18.96
N ALA A 150 0.64 -23.78 -17.68
CA ALA A 150 0.37 -24.72 -16.60
C ALA A 150 -1.13 -24.96 -16.33
N ILE A 151 -1.98 -23.94 -16.50
CA ILE A 151 -3.43 -24.10 -16.44
C ILE A 151 -3.93 -24.99 -17.60
N GLU A 152 -3.36 -24.86 -18.80
CA GLU A 152 -3.67 -25.76 -19.91
C GLU A 152 -3.14 -27.18 -19.66
N ASP A 153 -1.97 -27.34 -19.04
CA ASP A 153 -1.45 -28.67 -18.67
C ASP A 153 -2.42 -29.43 -17.77
N ILE A 154 -2.94 -28.79 -16.71
CA ILE A 154 -3.97 -29.36 -15.82
C ILE A 154 -5.21 -29.75 -16.63
N SER A 155 -5.60 -28.92 -17.59
CA SER A 155 -6.81 -29.12 -18.40
C SER A 155 -6.67 -30.30 -19.37
N ASP A 156 -5.55 -30.37 -20.10
CA ASP A 156 -5.25 -31.46 -21.03
C ASP A 156 -4.94 -32.76 -20.29
N PHE A 157 -4.35 -32.70 -19.08
CA PHE A 157 -4.22 -33.85 -18.20
C PHE A 157 -5.60 -34.43 -17.83
N ILE A 158 -6.53 -33.62 -17.33
CA ILE A 158 -7.90 -34.07 -16.98
C ILE A 158 -8.60 -34.68 -18.20
N ARG A 159 -8.50 -34.04 -19.37
CA ARG A 159 -9.08 -34.55 -20.64
C ARG A 159 -8.47 -35.89 -21.05
N ALA A 160 -7.15 -36.03 -20.95
CA ALA A 160 -6.43 -37.27 -21.27
C ALA A 160 -6.82 -38.41 -20.33
N GLN A 161 -6.89 -38.17 -19.02
CA GLN A 161 -7.27 -39.19 -18.04
C GLN A 161 -8.76 -39.60 -18.16
N ASN A 162 -9.67 -38.66 -18.42
CA ASN A 162 -11.07 -38.99 -18.70
C ASN A 162 -11.21 -39.84 -19.97
N LYS A 163 -10.43 -39.54 -21.03
CA LYS A 163 -10.40 -40.34 -22.26
C LYS A 163 -9.81 -41.73 -22.04
N ALA A 164 -8.72 -41.85 -21.27
CA ALA A 164 -8.05 -43.12 -20.99
C ALA A 164 -8.87 -44.05 -20.09
N SER A 165 -9.63 -43.49 -19.13
CA SER A 165 -10.51 -44.25 -18.23
C SER A 165 -11.89 -44.57 -18.82
N GLY A 166 -12.31 -43.87 -19.88
CA GLY A 166 -13.66 -43.97 -20.45
C GLY A 166 -14.73 -43.26 -19.62
N GLU A 167 -14.35 -42.48 -18.61
CA GLU A 167 -15.27 -41.89 -17.63
C GLU A 167 -15.85 -40.56 -18.11
N SER A 168 -16.93 -40.64 -18.90
CA SER A 168 -17.62 -39.48 -19.49
C SER A 168 -18.36 -38.56 -18.52
N SER A 169 -18.45 -38.93 -17.23
CA SER A 169 -19.12 -38.16 -16.16
C SER A 169 -18.22 -37.87 -14.95
N ALA A 170 -16.90 -37.97 -15.14
CA ALA A 170 -15.89 -37.80 -14.10
C ALA A 170 -15.98 -36.45 -13.37
N LYS A 171 -16.11 -36.50 -12.04
CA LYS A 171 -16.13 -35.34 -11.14
C LYS A 171 -14.72 -35.06 -10.64
N TRP A 172 -14.12 -33.94 -11.03
CA TRP A 172 -12.78 -33.53 -10.58
C TRP A 172 -12.84 -32.40 -9.54
N ILE A 173 -12.13 -32.58 -8.42
CA ILE A 173 -11.86 -31.55 -7.42
C ILE A 173 -10.37 -31.24 -7.45
N LEU A 174 -10.01 -29.96 -7.51
CA LEU A 174 -8.63 -29.51 -7.50
C LEU A 174 -8.21 -29.00 -6.12
N ILE A 175 -6.97 -29.27 -5.70
CA ILE A 175 -6.41 -28.82 -4.42
C ILE A 175 -4.99 -28.31 -4.66
N GLY A 176 -4.64 -27.16 -4.08
CA GLY A 176 -3.28 -26.63 -4.14
C GLY A 176 -2.98 -25.61 -3.04
N GLY A 177 -1.71 -25.53 -2.65
CA GLY A 177 -1.15 -24.51 -1.75
C GLY A 177 -0.23 -23.55 -2.49
N GLY A 178 -0.05 -22.33 -1.99
CA GLY A 178 0.83 -21.32 -2.56
C GLY A 178 0.49 -21.02 -4.02
N TYR A 179 1.49 -21.02 -4.90
CA TYR A 179 1.27 -20.89 -6.34
C TYR A 179 0.41 -22.03 -6.94
N GLY A 180 0.50 -23.24 -6.40
CA GLY A 180 -0.43 -24.34 -6.75
C GLY A 180 -1.87 -23.99 -6.38
N GLY A 181 -2.05 -23.30 -5.26
CA GLY A 181 -3.31 -22.70 -4.83
C GLY A 181 -3.84 -21.67 -5.82
N SER A 182 -2.97 -20.86 -6.43
CA SER A 182 -3.32 -19.91 -7.50
C SER A 182 -3.72 -20.62 -8.80
N LEU A 183 -2.99 -21.67 -9.19
CA LEU A 183 -3.30 -22.44 -10.40
C LEU A 183 -4.69 -23.09 -10.35
N VAL A 184 -5.08 -23.68 -9.21
CA VAL A 184 -6.38 -24.37 -9.11
C VAL A 184 -7.58 -23.41 -9.16
N ILE A 185 -7.46 -22.19 -8.63
CA ILE A 185 -8.52 -21.17 -8.71
C ILE A 185 -8.59 -20.55 -10.11
N TRP A 186 -7.46 -20.29 -10.76
CA TRP A 186 -7.43 -19.76 -12.12
C TRP A 186 -7.92 -20.80 -13.13
N HIS A 187 -7.56 -22.09 -12.94
CA HIS A 187 -8.16 -23.20 -13.67
C HIS A 187 -9.67 -23.28 -13.41
N ARG A 188 -10.12 -23.19 -12.16
CA ARG A 188 -11.57 -23.24 -11.83
C ARG A 188 -12.36 -22.09 -12.46
N GLN A 189 -11.76 -20.90 -12.55
CA GLN A 189 -12.33 -19.73 -13.23
C GLN A 189 -12.39 -19.91 -14.74
N LYS A 190 -11.36 -20.52 -15.36
CA LYS A 190 -11.27 -20.70 -16.82
C LYS A 190 -12.04 -21.92 -17.34
N TYR A 191 -12.03 -23.03 -16.59
CA TYR A 191 -12.62 -24.32 -16.96
C TYR A 191 -13.62 -24.83 -15.90
N PRO A 192 -14.71 -24.08 -15.61
CA PRO A 192 -15.70 -24.47 -14.61
C PRO A 192 -16.53 -25.70 -14.98
N SER A 193 -16.43 -26.19 -16.23
CA SER A 193 -17.07 -27.41 -16.74
C SER A 193 -16.21 -28.67 -16.60
N LEU A 194 -14.88 -28.56 -16.50
CA LEU A 194 -13.97 -29.72 -16.33
C LEU A 194 -13.84 -30.17 -14.88
N THR A 195 -14.25 -29.32 -13.93
CA THR A 195 -14.13 -29.55 -12.48
C THR A 195 -15.48 -29.32 -11.82
N ILE A 196 -15.67 -29.81 -10.60
CA ILE A 196 -16.85 -29.52 -9.77
C ILE A 196 -16.56 -28.54 -8.62
N GLY A 197 -15.29 -28.37 -8.25
CA GLY A 197 -14.84 -27.35 -7.30
C GLY A 197 -13.32 -27.32 -7.13
N ALA A 198 -12.82 -26.34 -6.40
CA ALA A 198 -11.39 -26.15 -6.11
C ALA A 198 -11.14 -25.70 -4.67
N ILE A 199 -10.02 -26.12 -4.08
CA ILE A 199 -9.58 -25.74 -2.73
C ILE A 199 -8.19 -25.12 -2.86
N SER A 200 -8.06 -23.91 -2.32
CA SER A 200 -6.91 -23.03 -2.48
C SER A 200 -6.50 -22.47 -1.13
N SER A 201 -5.20 -22.39 -0.91
CA SER A 201 -4.60 -22.17 0.40
C SER A 201 -3.32 -21.36 0.23
N GLY A 202 -3.18 -20.24 0.94
CA GLY A 202 -2.00 -19.36 0.84
C GLY A 202 -1.73 -18.81 -0.57
N ALA A 203 -2.76 -18.68 -1.41
CA ALA A 203 -2.59 -18.45 -2.84
C ALA A 203 -2.33 -16.98 -3.20
N SER A 204 -1.16 -16.68 -3.77
CA SER A 204 -0.82 -15.38 -4.36
C SER A 204 -1.62 -15.17 -5.65
N ALA A 205 -2.78 -14.53 -5.54
CA ALA A 205 -3.74 -14.32 -6.62
C ALA A 205 -3.55 -13.01 -7.40
N THR A 206 -2.63 -12.15 -6.94
CA THR A 206 -2.14 -10.97 -7.66
C THR A 206 -0.62 -10.94 -7.67
N SER A 207 -0.08 -10.02 -8.47
CA SER A 207 1.33 -9.71 -8.68
C SER A 207 1.66 -8.36 -8.01
N SER A 208 2.85 -8.12 -7.47
CA SER A 208 3.28 -6.77 -7.00
C SER A 208 4.80 -6.61 -6.95
N GLY A 209 5.36 -5.78 -7.85
CA GLY A 209 6.80 -5.53 -7.97
C GLY A 209 7.44 -4.74 -6.82
N ASP A 210 6.61 -4.14 -5.98
CA ASP A 210 6.99 -3.67 -4.65
C ASP A 210 6.01 -4.35 -3.68
N PHE A 211 6.49 -5.28 -2.87
CA PHE A 211 5.68 -6.11 -1.97
C PHE A 211 6.23 -6.04 -0.54
N TYR A 212 6.31 -4.81 -0.02
CA TYR A 212 6.77 -4.52 1.34
C TYR A 212 5.78 -5.04 2.40
N GLU A 213 4.52 -5.29 2.02
CA GLU A 213 3.51 -5.87 2.90
C GLU A 213 3.91 -7.26 3.40
N TYR A 214 4.71 -8.01 2.63
CA TYR A 214 5.29 -9.28 3.07
C TYR A 214 6.14 -9.08 4.33
N GLN A 215 7.05 -8.10 4.30
CA GLN A 215 7.91 -7.80 5.45
C GLN A 215 7.12 -7.17 6.61
N ARG A 216 6.12 -6.32 6.31
CA ARG A 216 5.17 -5.80 7.31
C ARG A 216 4.46 -6.93 8.07
N ASP A 217 3.92 -7.91 7.34
CA ASP A 217 3.15 -9.01 7.92
C ASP A 217 4.05 -9.94 8.74
N VAL A 218 5.33 -10.08 8.37
CA VAL A 218 6.39 -10.75 9.17
C VAL A 218 6.67 -10.02 10.48
N GLU A 219 6.88 -8.71 10.43
CA GLU A 219 7.12 -7.87 11.62
C GLU A 219 5.91 -7.86 12.56
N GLN A 220 4.70 -7.73 12.01
CA GLN A 220 3.46 -7.82 12.77
C GLN A 220 3.30 -9.19 13.44
N ALA A 221 3.73 -10.28 12.82
CA ALA A 221 3.69 -11.61 13.43
C ALA A 221 4.63 -11.73 14.65
N TYR A 222 5.85 -11.20 14.58
CA TYR A 222 6.76 -11.13 15.73
C TYR A 222 6.23 -10.21 16.84
N LEU A 223 5.74 -9.02 16.49
CA LEU A 223 5.16 -8.06 17.43
C LEU A 223 3.95 -8.64 18.17
N SER A 224 3.07 -9.33 17.44
CA SER A 224 1.88 -9.99 17.99
C SER A 224 2.21 -11.20 18.88
N TYR A 225 3.36 -11.83 18.66
CA TYR A 225 3.84 -12.94 19.49
C TYR A 225 4.54 -12.45 20.78
N SER A 226 5.45 -11.48 20.67
CA SER A 226 6.14 -10.90 21.82
C SER A 226 6.80 -9.56 21.47
N LYS A 227 6.31 -8.48 22.07
CA LYS A 227 6.91 -7.13 21.94
C LYS A 227 8.38 -7.09 22.36
N GLY A 228 8.79 -7.85 23.38
CA GLY A 228 10.19 -7.94 23.82
C GLY A 228 11.09 -8.57 22.76
N CYS A 229 10.63 -9.67 22.15
CA CYS A 229 11.31 -10.32 21.04
C CYS A 229 11.42 -9.40 19.82
N PHE A 230 10.31 -8.77 19.42
CA PHE A 230 10.30 -7.81 18.31
C PHE A 230 11.28 -6.67 18.55
N ASN A 231 11.26 -6.03 19.72
CA ASN A 231 12.21 -4.96 20.07
C ASN A 231 13.68 -5.43 20.01
N ALA A 232 13.97 -6.65 20.48
CA ALA A 232 15.31 -7.23 20.41
C ALA A 232 15.76 -7.49 18.96
N ILE A 233 14.85 -7.96 18.09
CA ILE A 233 15.08 -8.09 16.65
C ILE A 233 15.36 -6.72 16.03
N SER A 234 14.49 -5.72 16.27
CA SER A 234 14.65 -4.35 15.74
C SER A 234 15.98 -3.73 16.14
N TYR A 235 16.36 -3.83 17.43
CA TYR A 235 17.62 -3.33 17.95
C TYR A 235 18.84 -4.05 17.34
N SER A 236 18.74 -5.37 17.12
CA SER A 236 19.78 -6.12 16.42
C SER A 236 19.96 -5.66 14.97
N ILE A 237 18.87 -5.49 14.20
CA ILE A 237 18.96 -5.03 12.80
C ILE A 237 19.49 -3.60 12.73
N LEU A 238 19.07 -2.70 13.62
CA LEU A 238 19.64 -1.36 13.75
C LEU A 238 21.15 -1.43 14.05
N ARG A 239 21.59 -2.35 14.92
CA ARG A 239 23.01 -2.50 15.24
C ARG A 239 23.83 -3.00 14.03
N LEU A 240 23.28 -3.86 13.17
CA LEU A 240 23.94 -4.22 11.90
C LEU A 240 24.13 -3.00 11.00
N LYS A 241 23.09 -2.16 10.85
CA LYS A 241 23.11 -0.92 10.04
C LYS A 241 24.11 0.12 10.55
N GLN A 242 24.38 0.16 11.85
CA GLN A 242 25.43 1.00 12.45
C GLN A 242 26.82 0.41 12.22
N LEU A 243 27.01 -0.89 12.48
CA LEU A 243 28.32 -1.54 12.39
C LEU A 243 28.89 -1.52 10.96
N ILE A 244 28.05 -1.56 9.93
CA ILE A 244 28.53 -1.58 8.54
C ILE A 244 29.15 -0.25 8.07
N GLN A 245 28.87 0.86 8.77
CA GLN A 245 29.38 2.19 8.41
C GLN A 245 30.88 2.37 8.72
N TYR A 246 31.41 1.64 9.71
CA TYR A 246 32.77 1.84 10.23
C TYR A 246 33.63 0.57 10.12
N ASP A 247 34.93 0.76 9.92
CA ASP A 247 35.91 -0.27 9.57
C ASP A 247 35.93 -1.45 10.54
N GLU A 248 36.10 -1.18 11.85
CA GLU A 248 36.07 -2.19 12.91
C GLU A 248 34.73 -2.94 12.97
N GLY A 249 33.63 -2.25 12.64
CA GLY A 249 32.30 -2.83 12.60
C GLY A 249 32.12 -3.78 11.42
N ARG A 250 32.67 -3.45 10.24
CA ARG A 250 32.72 -4.35 9.06
C ARG A 250 33.57 -5.60 9.32
N ALA A 251 34.71 -5.45 10.00
CA ALA A 251 35.52 -6.58 10.45
C ALA A 251 34.73 -7.49 11.41
N LYS A 252 34.14 -6.92 12.47
CA LYS A 252 33.35 -7.68 13.47
C LYS A 252 32.13 -8.37 12.86
N LEU A 253 31.43 -7.72 11.92
CA LEU A 253 30.33 -8.32 11.14
C LEU A 253 30.82 -9.53 10.34
N SER A 254 31.96 -9.37 9.66
CA SER A 254 32.55 -10.40 8.79
C SER A 254 32.96 -11.65 9.57
N GLU A 255 33.59 -11.48 10.73
CA GLU A 255 33.94 -12.57 11.64
C GLU A 255 32.67 -13.25 12.22
N THR A 256 31.80 -12.47 12.87
CA THR A 256 30.71 -13.04 13.69
C THR A 256 29.63 -13.73 12.84
N LEU A 257 29.36 -13.22 11.63
CA LEU A 257 28.43 -13.84 10.67
C LEU A 257 29.13 -14.77 9.67
N ASN A 258 30.46 -14.93 9.75
CA ASN A 258 31.26 -15.71 8.79
C ASN A 258 30.91 -15.34 7.34
N LEU A 259 31.08 -14.06 7.00
CA LEU A 259 30.63 -13.51 5.72
C LEU A 259 31.46 -14.03 4.54
N LYS A 260 30.83 -14.20 3.38
CA LYS A 260 31.46 -14.82 2.20
C LYS A 260 31.24 -14.03 0.90
N PRO A 261 32.14 -13.11 0.53
CA PRO A 261 33.40 -12.72 1.20
C PRO A 261 33.18 -11.92 2.50
N ALA A 262 34.26 -11.73 3.27
CA ALA A 262 34.29 -10.66 4.27
C ALA A 262 34.01 -9.30 3.60
N PHE A 263 33.39 -8.37 4.33
CA PHE A 263 33.34 -6.98 3.90
C PHE A 263 34.76 -6.39 3.90
N ASP A 264 35.03 -5.48 2.98
CA ASP A 264 36.27 -4.70 3.00
C ASP A 264 36.30 -3.84 4.27
N GLU A 265 37.38 -3.96 5.03
CA GLU A 265 37.55 -3.20 6.27
C GLU A 265 37.69 -1.71 5.98
N LYS A 266 38.29 -1.31 4.86
CA LYS A 266 38.63 0.10 4.56
C LYS A 266 37.66 0.80 3.62
N ASN A 267 36.91 0.03 2.83
CA ASN A 267 35.93 0.58 1.88
C ASN A 267 34.51 0.11 2.24
N PRO A 268 33.49 0.98 2.19
CA PRO A 268 32.11 0.54 2.37
C PRO A 268 31.69 -0.46 1.27
N PRO A 269 30.85 -1.46 1.57
CA PRO A 269 30.40 -2.43 0.58
C PRO A 269 29.64 -1.74 -0.56
N ARG A 270 29.76 -2.27 -1.80
CA ARG A 270 28.96 -1.76 -2.93
C ARG A 270 27.49 -1.85 -2.58
N TYR A 271 26.70 -0.87 -3.01
CA TYR A 271 25.28 -0.77 -2.68
C TYR A 271 24.48 -2.05 -2.96
N ARG A 272 24.74 -2.74 -4.09
CA ARG A 272 24.07 -4.03 -4.40
C ARG A 272 24.49 -5.19 -3.48
N ASP A 273 25.72 -5.20 -2.98
CA ASP A 273 26.19 -6.20 -2.00
C ASP A 273 25.56 -5.95 -0.62
N LEU A 274 25.39 -4.67 -0.25
CA LEU A 274 24.65 -4.25 0.95
C LEU A 274 23.18 -4.72 0.90
N GLN A 275 22.49 -4.47 -0.23
CA GLN A 275 21.12 -4.94 -0.47
C GLN A 275 21.03 -6.48 -0.41
N ASN A 276 21.97 -7.19 -1.04
CA ASN A 276 22.05 -8.65 -1.02
C ASN A 276 22.25 -9.20 0.40
N PHE A 277 23.16 -8.60 1.19
CA PHE A 277 23.36 -8.93 2.59
C PHE A 277 22.08 -8.77 3.41
N PHE A 278 21.43 -7.60 3.35
CA PHE A 278 20.20 -7.38 4.13
C PHE A 278 19.04 -8.26 3.66
N ASN A 279 18.93 -8.57 2.37
CA ASN A 279 17.97 -9.57 1.87
C ASN A 279 18.18 -10.93 2.55
N ASN A 280 19.43 -11.39 2.66
CA ASN A 280 19.76 -12.65 3.32
C ASN A 280 19.43 -12.62 4.82
N ILE A 281 19.60 -11.48 5.50
CA ILE A 281 19.22 -11.34 6.91
C ILE A 281 17.69 -11.29 7.10
N ALA A 282 16.97 -10.57 6.24
CA ALA A 282 15.50 -10.47 6.30
C ALA A 282 14.84 -11.85 6.16
N VAL A 283 15.32 -12.64 5.21
CA VAL A 283 14.90 -14.03 4.96
C VAL A 283 14.92 -14.92 6.21
N LEU A 284 15.95 -14.80 7.06
CA LEU A 284 16.08 -15.58 8.29
C LEU A 284 14.96 -15.29 9.30
N LEU A 285 14.33 -14.11 9.22
CA LEU A 285 13.17 -13.72 10.00
C LEU A 285 11.84 -14.05 9.29
N GLN A 286 11.83 -14.05 7.96
CA GLN A 286 10.64 -14.32 7.14
C GLN A 286 10.21 -15.80 7.18
N ILE A 287 11.17 -16.73 7.03
CA ILE A 287 10.87 -18.18 6.99
C ILE A 287 10.13 -18.68 8.24
N PRO A 288 10.56 -18.34 9.48
CA PRO A 288 9.90 -18.85 10.69
C PRO A 288 8.49 -18.29 10.93
N VAL A 289 8.13 -17.17 10.28
CA VAL A 289 6.76 -16.67 10.24
C VAL A 289 5.95 -17.42 9.18
N GLN A 290 6.44 -17.48 7.94
CA GLN A 290 5.73 -18.11 6.82
C GLN A 290 5.29 -19.55 7.15
N TYR A 291 6.12 -20.33 7.85
CA TYR A 291 5.81 -21.72 8.22
C TYR A 291 5.57 -21.93 9.73
N ASN A 292 5.21 -20.87 10.47
CA ASN A 292 5.00 -20.94 11.92
C ASN A 292 3.96 -22.01 12.33
N ARG A 293 4.39 -22.99 13.13
CA ARG A 293 3.53 -24.09 13.64
C ARG A 293 2.87 -24.94 12.54
N VAL A 294 3.51 -25.06 11.38
CA VAL A 294 3.06 -25.97 10.32
C VAL A 294 3.48 -27.40 10.67
N ASN A 295 2.52 -28.33 10.81
CA ASN A 295 2.77 -29.73 11.19
C ASN A 295 3.42 -30.59 10.08
N ALA A 296 4.41 -30.06 9.36
CA ALA A 296 5.11 -30.77 8.29
C ALA A 296 6.59 -30.36 8.21
N GLY A 297 7.46 -31.34 7.99
CA GLY A 297 8.91 -31.13 7.94
C GLY A 297 9.49 -30.53 9.24
N PRO A 298 10.60 -29.78 9.18
CA PRO A 298 11.25 -29.21 10.37
C PRO A 298 10.32 -28.28 11.17
N PHE A 299 9.34 -27.66 10.51
CA PHE A 299 8.36 -26.76 11.11
C PHE A 299 7.38 -27.44 12.08
N ALA A 300 7.30 -28.78 12.04
CA ALA A 300 6.47 -29.54 12.98
C ALA A 300 7.03 -29.54 14.41
N LYS A 301 8.34 -29.30 14.57
CA LYS A 301 9.05 -29.40 15.86
C LYS A 301 9.91 -28.18 16.21
N GLY A 302 10.23 -27.29 15.26
CA GLY A 302 11.03 -26.08 15.47
C GLY A 302 10.92 -25.08 14.33
N VAL A 303 11.88 -24.16 14.22
CA VAL A 303 11.97 -23.10 13.19
C VAL A 303 10.69 -22.26 13.10
N GLY A 304 10.03 -22.01 14.23
CA GLY A 304 8.88 -21.11 14.34
C GLY A 304 9.22 -19.78 15.00
N ILE A 305 8.21 -18.90 15.10
CA ILE A 305 8.33 -17.60 15.80
C ILE A 305 8.82 -17.78 17.25
N ALA A 306 8.40 -18.87 17.90
CA ALA A 306 8.81 -19.21 19.26
C ALA A 306 10.33 -19.41 19.41
N ASP A 307 10.98 -20.07 18.44
CA ASP A 307 12.40 -20.40 18.47
C ASP A 307 13.25 -19.17 18.19
N VAL A 308 12.85 -18.35 17.22
CA VAL A 308 13.44 -17.03 16.97
C VAL A 308 13.35 -16.17 18.23
N CYS A 309 12.18 -16.08 18.85
CA CYS A 309 12.03 -15.30 20.07
C CYS A 309 12.79 -15.87 21.28
N LYS A 310 13.06 -17.18 21.33
CA LYS A 310 13.98 -17.76 22.32
C LYS A 310 15.42 -17.27 22.11
N ILE A 311 15.88 -17.15 20.87
CA ILE A 311 17.22 -16.63 20.52
C ILE A 311 17.32 -15.13 20.84
N PHE A 312 16.33 -14.32 20.46
CA PHE A 312 16.41 -12.86 20.65
C PHE A 312 16.14 -12.40 22.09
N ASN A 313 15.39 -13.17 22.88
CA ASN A 313 15.19 -12.91 24.31
C ASN A 313 16.34 -13.41 25.21
N ASP A 314 17.37 -14.08 24.66
CA ASP A 314 18.56 -14.43 25.43
C ASP A 314 19.26 -13.15 25.92
N ALA A 315 19.37 -12.98 27.25
CA ALA A 315 20.03 -11.85 27.86
C ALA A 315 21.57 -11.99 27.90
N THR A 316 22.11 -13.17 27.59
CA THR A 316 23.55 -13.46 27.64
C THR A 316 24.28 -13.20 26.30
N SER A 317 23.56 -13.21 25.18
CA SER A 317 24.08 -12.90 23.84
C SER A 317 24.00 -11.40 23.51
N ASP A 318 25.04 -10.84 22.85
CA ASP A 318 24.98 -9.49 22.27
C ASP A 318 24.11 -9.44 21.00
N SER A 319 23.78 -8.24 20.53
CA SER A 319 22.89 -8.03 19.37
C SER A 319 23.36 -8.73 18.09
N LEU A 320 24.67 -8.81 17.87
CA LEU A 320 25.25 -9.44 16.68
C LEU A 320 25.29 -10.96 16.82
N SER A 321 25.63 -11.44 18.03
CA SER A 321 25.58 -12.85 18.41
C SER A 321 24.17 -13.42 18.27
N LYS A 322 23.12 -12.64 18.57
CA LYS A 322 21.71 -13.03 18.32
C LYS A 322 21.42 -13.28 16.83
N VAL A 323 21.90 -12.42 15.95
CA VAL A 323 21.74 -12.58 14.49
C VAL A 323 22.56 -13.77 13.98
N ALA A 324 23.78 -13.96 14.47
CA ALA A 324 24.61 -15.12 14.12
C ALA A 324 24.01 -16.44 14.63
N ASN A 325 23.44 -16.44 15.83
CA ASN A 325 22.73 -17.58 16.41
C ASN A 325 21.45 -17.89 15.62
N LEU A 326 20.69 -16.87 15.17
CA LEU A 326 19.55 -17.05 14.26
C LEU A 326 20.01 -17.67 12.93
N ALA A 327 21.03 -17.08 12.29
CA ALA A 327 21.57 -17.55 11.02
C ALA A 327 22.00 -19.02 11.13
N LYS A 328 22.79 -19.35 12.17
CA LYS A 328 23.22 -20.72 12.45
C LYS A 328 22.05 -21.67 12.75
N TYR A 329 21.08 -21.26 13.56
CA TYR A 329 19.92 -22.09 13.90
C TYR A 329 19.08 -22.41 12.66
N VAL A 330 18.60 -21.39 11.94
CA VAL A 330 17.78 -21.57 10.74
C VAL A 330 18.54 -22.36 9.67
N ASN A 331 19.85 -22.14 9.50
CA ASN A 331 20.67 -22.95 8.61
C ASN A 331 20.77 -24.42 9.07
N VAL A 332 21.09 -24.69 10.34
CA VAL A 332 21.28 -26.07 10.82
C VAL A 332 19.98 -26.87 10.77
N GLU A 333 18.85 -26.29 11.18
CA GLU A 333 17.55 -26.98 11.16
C GLU A 333 17.04 -27.23 9.73
N LEU A 334 17.31 -26.32 8.78
CA LEU A 334 16.86 -26.47 7.39
C LEU A 334 17.89 -27.13 6.46
N GLN A 335 19.17 -27.19 6.83
CA GLN A 335 20.30 -27.56 5.96
C GLN A 335 21.34 -28.48 6.62
N GLY A 336 21.11 -28.91 7.87
CA GLY A 336 22.00 -29.81 8.63
C GLY A 336 23.37 -29.21 8.97
N SER A 337 23.68 -28.00 8.50
CA SER A 337 24.97 -27.35 8.63
C SER A 337 24.84 -25.84 8.46
N TYR A 338 25.79 -25.08 9.01
CA TYR A 338 25.92 -23.63 8.80
C TYR A 338 27.31 -23.34 8.24
N SER A 339 27.37 -22.65 7.11
CA SER A 339 28.62 -22.39 6.39
C SER A 339 28.99 -20.90 6.28
N GLY A 340 28.23 -19.99 6.93
CA GLY A 340 28.40 -18.54 6.84
C GLY A 340 27.30 -17.85 6.02
N VAL A 341 27.44 -16.55 5.77
CA VAL A 341 26.47 -15.75 4.99
C VAL A 341 27.20 -15.05 3.84
N ASP A 342 27.08 -15.57 2.61
CA ASP A 342 27.37 -14.83 1.38
C ASP A 342 26.58 -13.51 1.32
N ASN A 343 27.27 -12.50 0.83
CA ASN A 343 26.88 -11.08 0.84
C ASN A 343 27.20 -10.42 -0.51
N ASN A 344 27.77 -11.16 -1.47
CA ASN A 344 28.17 -10.62 -2.76
C ASN A 344 27.09 -10.88 -3.82
N TYR A 345 26.54 -9.79 -4.35
CA TYR A 345 25.51 -9.79 -5.38
C TYR A 345 25.94 -10.51 -6.67
N THR A 346 27.23 -10.49 -7.01
CA THR A 346 27.78 -11.21 -8.16
C THR A 346 27.73 -12.73 -7.95
N ASN A 347 27.85 -13.24 -6.71
CA ASN A 347 27.66 -14.66 -6.41
C ASN A 347 26.20 -15.09 -6.63
N THR A 348 25.25 -14.21 -6.30
CA THR A 348 23.82 -14.39 -6.57
C THR A 348 23.52 -14.48 -8.07
N ILE A 349 24.07 -13.56 -8.87
CA ILE A 349 23.91 -13.61 -10.34
C ILE A 349 24.50 -14.91 -10.88
N ALA A 350 25.74 -15.24 -10.50
CA ALA A 350 26.42 -16.44 -10.96
C ALA A 350 25.70 -17.73 -10.54
N PHE A 351 25.07 -17.76 -9.36
CA PHE A 351 24.17 -18.84 -8.97
C PHE A 351 23.00 -18.94 -9.94
N LEU A 352 22.17 -17.89 -10.01
CA LEU A 352 20.94 -17.94 -10.78
C LEU A 352 21.19 -18.17 -12.27
N GLN A 353 22.28 -17.66 -12.86
CA GLN A 353 22.64 -17.89 -14.26
C GLN A 353 23.03 -19.35 -14.56
N ASN A 354 23.78 -20.00 -13.65
CA ASN A 354 24.37 -21.33 -13.89
C ASN A 354 23.50 -22.50 -13.39
N GLU A 355 22.46 -22.25 -12.59
CA GLU A 355 21.65 -23.35 -12.06
C GLU A 355 20.78 -24.06 -13.10
N ASN A 356 20.79 -25.39 -13.03
CA ASN A 356 20.21 -26.27 -14.04
C ASN A 356 19.83 -27.64 -13.44
N TYR A 357 19.09 -28.45 -14.20
CA TYR A 357 18.55 -29.72 -13.70
C TYR A 357 19.60 -30.75 -13.27
N ASP A 358 20.80 -30.70 -13.83
CA ASP A 358 21.86 -31.68 -13.56
C ASP A 358 22.68 -31.32 -12.31
N ASN A 359 22.66 -30.06 -11.89
CA ASN A 359 23.31 -29.61 -10.65
C ASN A 359 22.55 -30.12 -9.41
N ASP A 360 21.21 -29.98 -9.46
CA ASP A 360 20.28 -30.49 -8.47
C ASP A 360 18.89 -30.64 -9.13
N PRO A 361 18.46 -31.89 -9.41
CA PRO A 361 17.19 -32.22 -10.06
C PRO A 361 15.92 -31.68 -9.40
N GLN A 362 15.96 -31.32 -8.11
CA GLN A 362 14.77 -31.13 -7.30
C GLN A 362 14.61 -29.68 -6.82
N ILE A 363 15.70 -28.96 -6.61
CA ILE A 363 15.66 -27.78 -5.73
C ILE A 363 16.27 -26.53 -6.37
N ARG A 364 17.52 -26.61 -6.86
CA ARG A 364 18.23 -25.42 -7.40
C ARG A 364 17.68 -25.01 -8.76
N ALA A 365 17.41 -25.99 -9.64
CA ALA A 365 16.70 -25.80 -10.90
C ALA A 365 15.34 -25.08 -10.71
N SER A 366 14.57 -25.50 -9.72
CA SER A 366 13.27 -24.90 -9.39
C SER A 366 13.37 -23.45 -8.90
N THR A 367 14.46 -23.08 -8.24
CA THR A 367 14.72 -21.70 -7.79
C THR A 367 14.92 -20.76 -8.99
N ARG A 368 15.71 -21.18 -10.00
CA ARG A 368 15.85 -20.42 -11.25
C ARG A 368 14.53 -20.34 -12.04
N ALA A 369 13.79 -21.44 -12.12
CA ALA A 369 12.48 -21.50 -12.79
C ALA A 369 11.45 -20.54 -12.17
N SER A 370 11.38 -20.48 -10.85
CA SER A 370 10.48 -19.56 -10.13
C SER A 370 10.94 -18.10 -10.20
N PHE A 371 12.25 -17.84 -10.09
CA PHE A 371 12.79 -16.49 -10.29
C PHE A 371 12.47 -15.96 -11.70
N TRP A 372 12.53 -16.83 -12.72
CA TRP A 372 12.03 -16.50 -14.06
C TRP A 372 10.54 -16.10 -14.06
N GLN A 373 9.66 -16.83 -13.37
CA GLN A 373 8.24 -16.45 -13.27
C GLN A 373 8.03 -15.12 -12.54
N ASN A 374 8.85 -14.80 -11.55
CA ASN A 374 8.84 -13.46 -10.93
C ASN A 374 9.26 -12.38 -11.94
N CYS A 375 10.33 -12.59 -12.70
CA CYS A 375 10.77 -11.65 -13.74
C CYS A 375 9.87 -11.56 -14.99
N ASN A 376 8.84 -12.41 -15.14
CA ASN A 376 8.04 -12.53 -16.36
C ASN A 376 6.51 -12.60 -16.18
N GLU A 377 5.98 -12.80 -14.96
CA GLU A 377 4.52 -12.84 -14.71
C GLU A 377 4.11 -12.16 -13.39
N PHE A 378 4.89 -12.33 -12.32
CA PHE A 378 4.41 -12.07 -10.95
C PHE A 378 5.09 -10.93 -10.21
N ALA A 379 6.37 -10.70 -10.48
CA ALA A 379 7.23 -9.78 -9.75
C ALA A 379 7.05 -9.87 -8.23
N HIS A 380 6.90 -11.07 -7.64
CA HIS A 380 6.72 -11.24 -6.18
C HIS A 380 8.02 -10.92 -5.42
N PHE A 381 8.38 -9.65 -5.43
CA PHE A 381 9.61 -9.10 -4.90
C PHE A 381 9.36 -8.63 -3.47
N THR A 382 9.78 -9.44 -2.50
CA THR A 382 9.61 -9.19 -1.06
C THR A 382 10.53 -8.05 -0.61
N THR A 383 10.17 -6.84 -0.99
CA THR A 383 10.88 -5.60 -0.71
C THR A 383 10.72 -5.19 0.75
N THR A 384 11.42 -4.12 1.12
CA THR A 384 11.27 -3.47 2.42
C THR A 384 11.03 -1.97 2.28
N ASN A 385 10.49 -1.49 1.14
CA ASN A 385 10.26 -0.07 0.78
C ASN A 385 9.19 0.65 1.64
N ASN A 386 9.37 0.60 2.94
CA ASN A 386 8.54 1.23 3.94
C ASN A 386 9.46 1.54 5.12
N ALA A 387 9.65 2.84 5.37
CA ALA A 387 10.63 3.31 6.34
C ALA A 387 10.23 3.00 7.81
N GLY A 388 9.00 2.55 8.06
CA GLY A 388 8.54 2.06 9.36
C GLY A 388 8.88 0.60 9.67
N LEU A 389 9.43 -0.15 8.70
CA LEU A 389 9.89 -1.53 8.89
C LEU A 389 11.30 -1.57 9.50
N ILE A 390 11.66 -2.62 10.25
CA ILE A 390 13.01 -2.74 10.87
C ILE A 390 14.14 -2.65 9.83
N PHE A 391 13.88 -3.11 8.61
CA PHE A 391 14.82 -3.02 7.50
C PHE A 391 14.78 -1.66 6.78
N GLY A 392 13.72 -0.86 6.88
CA GLY A 392 13.54 0.34 6.05
C GLY A 392 13.74 0.04 4.56
N SER A 393 13.88 1.06 3.70
CA SER A 393 14.03 0.87 2.23
C SER A 393 15.37 0.25 1.77
N THR A 394 16.03 -0.57 2.60
CA THR A 394 17.31 -1.22 2.31
C THR A 394 17.20 -2.38 1.29
N ILE A 395 16.01 -2.92 1.03
CA ILE A 395 15.77 -3.95 0.00
C ILE A 395 14.66 -3.46 -0.96
N PRO A 396 14.98 -2.51 -1.86
CA PRO A 396 14.01 -1.91 -2.78
C PRO A 396 13.67 -2.79 -3.98
N SER A 397 12.56 -2.49 -4.66
CA SER A 397 12.12 -3.17 -5.89
C SER A 397 13.19 -3.17 -6.99
N ASN A 398 13.99 -2.10 -7.09
CA ASN A 398 15.06 -1.99 -8.08
C ASN A 398 16.20 -3.01 -7.87
N PHE A 399 16.43 -3.53 -6.66
CA PHE A 399 17.38 -4.63 -6.41
C PHE A 399 16.97 -5.89 -7.19
N PHE A 400 15.69 -6.25 -7.11
CA PHE A 400 15.14 -7.42 -7.77
C PHE A 400 15.03 -7.25 -9.29
N ILE A 401 14.67 -6.06 -9.76
CA ILE A 401 14.63 -5.72 -11.19
C ILE A 401 16.04 -5.77 -11.79
N ASN A 402 17.04 -5.21 -11.12
CA ASN A 402 18.44 -5.34 -11.52
C ASN A 402 18.84 -6.82 -11.61
N LEU A 403 18.44 -7.64 -10.64
CA LEU A 403 18.75 -9.07 -10.67
C LEU A 403 18.05 -9.81 -11.82
N CYS A 404 16.82 -9.44 -12.17
CA CYS A 404 16.14 -9.95 -13.37
C CYS A 404 16.92 -9.61 -14.66
N VAL A 405 17.39 -8.36 -14.79
CA VAL A 405 18.20 -7.90 -15.92
C VAL A 405 19.56 -8.62 -15.97
N ASP A 406 20.25 -8.73 -14.84
CA ASP A 406 21.59 -9.32 -14.78
C ASP A 406 21.56 -10.84 -15.00
N VAL A 407 20.48 -11.54 -14.63
CA VAL A 407 20.34 -13.00 -14.75
C VAL A 407 19.76 -13.45 -16.10
N PHE A 408 18.86 -12.67 -16.70
CA PHE A 408 18.12 -13.06 -17.91
C PHE A 408 18.30 -12.11 -19.11
N GLY A 409 18.87 -10.92 -18.90
CA GLY A 409 19.16 -9.93 -19.94
C GLY A 409 18.24 -8.69 -19.91
N HIS A 410 18.62 -7.65 -20.66
CA HIS A 410 17.94 -6.34 -20.67
C HIS A 410 16.44 -6.35 -20.98
N GLY A 411 15.92 -7.41 -21.61
CA GLY A 411 14.49 -7.60 -21.82
C GLY A 411 13.65 -7.72 -20.53
N HIS A 412 14.29 -7.90 -19.36
CA HIS A 412 13.63 -8.07 -18.06
C HIS A 412 13.74 -6.83 -17.15
N GLY A 413 13.86 -5.63 -17.74
CA GLY A 413 13.82 -4.35 -17.01
C GLY A 413 12.42 -3.92 -16.55
N LEU A 414 12.36 -2.87 -15.71
CA LEU A 414 11.15 -2.37 -15.04
C LEU A 414 9.92 -2.29 -15.96
N LEU A 415 10.01 -1.57 -17.08
CA LEU A 415 8.88 -1.36 -18.00
C LEU A 415 8.30 -2.66 -18.56
N ASN A 416 9.14 -3.69 -18.78
CA ASN A 416 8.64 -4.99 -19.23
C ASN A 416 8.01 -5.76 -18.06
N ILE A 417 8.62 -5.73 -16.87
CA ILE A 417 8.09 -6.35 -15.66
C ILE A 417 6.70 -5.77 -15.32
N GLU A 418 6.54 -4.44 -15.30
CA GLU A 418 5.25 -3.78 -15.06
C GLU A 418 4.20 -4.17 -16.11
N LYS A 419 4.60 -4.21 -17.39
CA LYS A 419 3.73 -4.61 -18.50
C LYS A 419 3.23 -6.04 -18.35
N VAL A 420 4.10 -7.01 -18.06
CA VAL A 420 3.68 -8.42 -17.89
C VAL A 420 2.89 -8.61 -16.59
N VAL A 421 3.27 -7.95 -15.49
CA VAL A 421 2.50 -7.91 -14.24
C VAL A 421 1.09 -7.35 -14.46
N GLY A 422 0.97 -6.25 -15.21
CA GLY A 422 -0.31 -5.65 -15.58
C GLY A 422 -1.17 -6.57 -16.43
N GLN A 423 -0.57 -7.34 -17.35
CA GLN A 423 -1.27 -8.37 -18.13
C GLN A 423 -1.75 -9.53 -17.25
N THR A 424 -0.91 -10.02 -16.33
CA THR A 424 -1.26 -11.07 -15.35
C THR A 424 -2.43 -10.63 -14.46
N ARG A 425 -2.33 -9.43 -13.86
CA ARG A 425 -3.41 -8.82 -13.04
C ARG A 425 -4.73 -8.73 -13.83
N LYS A 426 -4.70 -8.21 -15.06
CA LYS A 426 -5.88 -8.10 -15.94
C LYS A 426 -6.46 -9.47 -16.33
N ARG A 427 -5.62 -10.48 -16.57
CA ARG A 427 -6.06 -11.83 -16.97
C ARG A 427 -6.78 -12.58 -15.85
N TYR A 428 -6.29 -12.47 -14.61
CA TYR A 428 -6.77 -13.29 -13.50
C TYR A 428 -7.76 -12.56 -12.56
N GLY A 429 -7.76 -11.22 -12.54
CA GLY A 429 -8.72 -10.38 -11.79
C GLY A 429 -8.19 -9.81 -10.47
N ALA A 430 -6.92 -10.08 -10.12
CA ALA A 430 -6.30 -9.70 -8.85
C ALA A 430 -7.11 -10.16 -7.61
N THR A 431 -6.86 -9.55 -6.45
CA THR A 431 -7.39 -9.98 -5.14
C THR A 431 -8.89 -9.74 -4.92
N LYS A 432 -9.53 -8.92 -5.77
CA LYS A 432 -10.92 -8.43 -5.58
C LYS A 432 -11.92 -8.91 -6.65
N ASN A 433 -11.47 -9.35 -7.83
CA ASN A 433 -12.37 -9.70 -8.95
C ASN A 433 -12.35 -11.19 -9.32
N PHE A 434 -12.21 -12.09 -8.33
CA PHE A 434 -12.32 -13.52 -8.59
C PHE A 434 -13.77 -13.91 -8.98
N LYS A 435 -13.92 -14.53 -10.15
CA LYS A 435 -15.19 -14.90 -10.79
C LYS A 435 -15.44 -16.41 -10.82
N GLY A 436 -14.50 -17.24 -10.34
CA GLY A 436 -14.72 -18.68 -10.25
C GLY A 436 -15.82 -19.04 -9.22
N SER A 437 -16.66 -20.01 -9.58
CA SER A 437 -17.66 -20.63 -8.69
C SER A 437 -17.09 -21.86 -7.98
N ASN A 438 -17.73 -22.32 -6.90
CA ASN A 438 -17.37 -23.56 -6.19
C ASN A 438 -15.89 -23.61 -5.76
N ALA A 439 -15.38 -22.53 -5.18
CA ALA A 439 -14.02 -22.47 -4.65
C ALA A 439 -14.02 -22.29 -3.11
N VAL A 440 -13.12 -22.98 -2.41
CA VAL A 440 -12.77 -22.68 -1.02
C VAL A 440 -11.40 -22.03 -1.05
N ILE A 441 -11.29 -20.76 -0.65
CA ILE A 441 -10.05 -19.98 -0.72
C ILE A 441 -9.66 -19.56 0.70
N LEU A 442 -8.49 -20.00 1.13
CA LEU A 442 -8.03 -19.90 2.51
C LEU A 442 -6.71 -19.11 2.56
N ARG A 443 -6.59 -18.25 3.56
CA ARG A 443 -5.39 -17.45 3.84
C ARG A 443 -5.10 -17.47 5.34
N GLY A 444 -3.84 -17.59 5.71
CA GLY A 444 -3.43 -17.57 7.11
C GLY A 444 -3.33 -16.15 7.66
N SER A 445 -3.70 -15.91 8.93
CA SER A 445 -3.57 -14.57 9.53
C SER A 445 -2.13 -14.21 9.92
N VAL A 446 -1.22 -15.19 9.97
CA VAL A 446 0.23 -14.98 10.12
C VAL A 446 1.00 -15.42 8.87
N ASP A 447 0.31 -15.67 7.76
CA ASP A 447 0.92 -15.95 6.46
C ASP A 447 1.27 -14.63 5.76
N PRO A 448 2.55 -14.31 5.52
CA PRO A 448 2.94 -13.06 4.87
C PRO A 448 2.43 -12.93 3.43
N TRP A 449 2.03 -14.03 2.79
CA TRP A 449 1.41 -14.02 1.47
C TRP A 449 -0.07 -13.58 1.48
N GLN A 450 -0.70 -13.41 2.66
CA GLN A 450 -2.12 -13.07 2.77
C GLN A 450 -2.51 -11.78 2.04
N SER A 451 -1.58 -10.82 1.96
CA SER A 451 -1.77 -9.53 1.29
C SER A 451 -1.94 -9.67 -0.24
N LEU A 452 -1.43 -10.75 -0.87
CA LEU A 452 -1.65 -11.06 -2.28
C LEU A 452 -2.80 -12.06 -2.53
N ALA A 453 -3.46 -12.56 -1.48
CA ALA A 453 -4.53 -13.54 -1.60
C ALA A 453 -5.89 -12.91 -1.95
N ILE A 454 -6.81 -13.71 -2.51
CA ILE A 454 -8.19 -13.24 -2.74
C ILE A 454 -8.82 -12.90 -1.40
N GLN A 455 -9.23 -11.64 -1.26
CA GLN A 455 -9.82 -11.15 -0.03
C GLN A 455 -11.31 -11.48 0.03
N ASN A 456 -12.02 -11.28 -1.09
CA ASN A 456 -13.46 -11.52 -1.28
C ASN A 456 -13.72 -12.24 -2.62
N ALA A 457 -14.70 -13.14 -2.67
CA ALA A 457 -15.13 -13.82 -3.89
C ALA A 457 -16.48 -13.28 -4.39
N THR A 458 -16.62 -13.06 -5.71
CA THR A 458 -17.87 -12.50 -6.28
C THR A 458 -19.00 -13.53 -6.42
N GLN A 459 -18.67 -14.82 -6.45
CA GLN A 459 -19.63 -15.90 -6.61
C GLN A 459 -20.07 -16.45 -5.25
N THR A 460 -21.37 -16.49 -5.00
CA THR A 460 -21.96 -16.99 -3.73
C THR A 460 -21.66 -18.46 -3.42
N THR A 461 -21.22 -19.26 -4.41
CA THR A 461 -20.77 -20.65 -4.18
C THR A 461 -19.27 -20.76 -3.94
N SER A 462 -18.54 -19.64 -3.92
CA SER A 462 -17.13 -19.56 -3.56
C SER A 462 -16.99 -18.82 -2.24
N ILE A 463 -16.20 -19.39 -1.33
CA ILE A 463 -15.96 -18.82 0.01
C ILE A 463 -14.51 -18.40 0.16
N THR A 464 -14.30 -17.29 0.86
CA THR A 464 -12.99 -16.87 1.35
C THR A 464 -12.99 -16.97 2.87
N TYR A 465 -11.88 -17.36 3.49
CA TYR A 465 -11.80 -17.45 4.95
C TYR A 465 -10.38 -17.20 5.46
N LEU A 466 -10.27 -16.38 6.50
CA LEU A 466 -9.03 -16.06 7.20
C LEU A 466 -8.83 -17.07 8.34
N VAL A 467 -7.83 -17.93 8.20
CA VAL A 467 -7.45 -18.93 9.20
C VAL A 467 -6.69 -18.21 10.32
N GLN A 468 -7.40 -17.89 11.41
CA GLN A 468 -6.80 -17.22 12.57
C GLN A 468 -5.65 -18.03 13.16
N SER A 469 -4.50 -17.36 13.33
CA SER A 469 -3.18 -17.92 13.67
C SER A 469 -2.67 -19.02 12.72
N GLY A 470 -3.27 -19.16 11.53
CA GLY A 470 -2.78 -20.03 10.47
C GLY A 470 -1.59 -19.41 9.76
N ALA A 471 -0.56 -20.21 9.52
CA ALA A 471 0.59 -19.89 8.67
C ALA A 471 0.39 -20.45 7.25
N HIS A 472 1.39 -20.29 6.38
CA HIS A 472 1.28 -20.61 4.97
C HIS A 472 0.93 -22.07 4.72
N CYS A 473 -0.22 -22.28 4.07
CA CYS A 473 -0.76 -23.59 3.68
C CYS A 473 -0.99 -24.62 4.81
N ALA A 474 -1.11 -24.17 6.07
CA ALA A 474 -1.20 -25.06 7.24
C ALA A 474 -2.37 -26.07 7.18
N GLU A 475 -3.52 -25.66 6.63
CA GLU A 475 -4.73 -26.48 6.53
C GLU A 475 -4.59 -27.70 5.60
N LEU A 476 -3.65 -27.66 4.65
CA LEU A 476 -3.35 -28.77 3.75
C LEU A 476 -2.32 -29.75 4.33
N GLN A 477 -1.66 -29.38 5.42
CA GLN A 477 -0.70 -30.24 6.12
C GLN A 477 -1.40 -31.12 7.17
N PRO A 478 -0.72 -32.17 7.69
CA PRO A 478 -1.30 -33.10 8.66
C PRO A 478 -1.94 -32.40 9.88
N PRO A 479 -3.04 -32.95 10.42
CA PRO A 479 -3.66 -32.44 11.63
C PRO A 479 -2.83 -32.83 12.86
N SER A 480 -2.69 -31.90 13.80
CA SER A 480 -2.13 -32.15 15.13
C SER A 480 -3.20 -31.96 16.21
N SER A 481 -3.03 -32.63 17.36
CA SER A 481 -3.83 -32.37 18.56
C SER A 481 -3.70 -30.91 19.01
N SER A 482 -2.51 -30.32 18.85
CA SER A 482 -2.17 -28.92 19.16
C SER A 482 -2.77 -27.89 18.20
N ASP A 483 -3.47 -28.29 17.13
CA ASP A 483 -4.02 -27.36 16.15
C ASP A 483 -4.99 -26.37 16.77
N LEU A 484 -4.83 -25.09 16.45
CA LEU A 484 -5.71 -24.02 16.91
C LEU A 484 -7.09 -24.12 16.26
N TYR A 485 -8.10 -23.51 16.91
CA TYR A 485 -9.49 -23.61 16.49
C TYR A 485 -9.72 -23.20 15.02
N GLY A 486 -9.07 -22.12 14.57
CA GLY A 486 -9.17 -21.65 13.17
C GLY A 486 -8.75 -22.72 12.14
N LEU A 487 -7.70 -23.49 12.44
CA LEU A 487 -7.15 -24.54 11.59
C LEU A 487 -7.99 -25.83 11.62
N LYS A 488 -8.60 -26.15 12.78
CA LYS A 488 -9.61 -27.22 12.90
C LYS A 488 -10.89 -26.86 12.12
N ASN A 489 -11.32 -25.60 12.19
CA ASN A 489 -12.51 -25.12 11.49
C ASN A 489 -12.32 -25.10 9.96
N SER A 490 -11.18 -24.60 9.44
CA SER A 490 -10.94 -24.53 7.99
C SER A 490 -10.97 -25.90 7.31
N ARG A 491 -10.41 -26.95 7.94
CA ARG A 491 -10.50 -28.33 7.43
C ARG A 491 -11.94 -28.87 7.44
N ASN A 492 -12.74 -28.54 8.45
CA ASN A 492 -14.17 -28.87 8.47
C ASN A 492 -14.93 -28.15 7.34
N MET A 493 -14.65 -26.87 7.09
CA MET A 493 -15.22 -26.10 5.98
C MET A 493 -14.87 -26.70 4.61
N ILE A 494 -13.62 -27.14 4.41
CA ILE A 494 -13.20 -27.86 3.19
C ILE A 494 -14.08 -29.12 3.00
N ARG A 495 -14.15 -29.99 4.02
CA ARG A 495 -14.93 -31.24 3.96
C ARG A 495 -16.41 -30.98 3.67
N GLN A 496 -17.03 -29.98 4.31
CA GLN A 496 -18.42 -29.61 4.08
C GLN A 496 -18.67 -29.18 2.63
N ASN A 497 -17.79 -28.36 2.04
CA ASN A 497 -17.97 -27.88 0.67
C ASN A 497 -17.71 -28.97 -0.38
N ILE A 498 -16.73 -29.86 -0.17
CA ILE A 498 -16.56 -31.07 -0.99
C ILE A 498 -17.87 -31.88 -1.04
N ASN A 499 -18.48 -32.14 0.13
CA ASN A 499 -19.74 -32.87 0.22
C ASN A 499 -20.90 -32.16 -0.51
N LYS A 500 -20.98 -30.82 -0.41
CA LYS A 500 -21.98 -30.01 -1.14
C LYS A 500 -21.80 -30.10 -2.66
N TRP A 501 -20.57 -30.11 -3.18
CA TRP A 501 -20.31 -30.19 -4.62
C TRP A 501 -20.59 -31.58 -5.21
N ILE A 502 -20.37 -32.65 -4.43
CA ILE A 502 -20.62 -34.03 -4.87
C ILE A 502 -22.13 -34.34 -4.89
N ASN A 503 -22.84 -33.95 -3.82
CA ASN A 503 -24.25 -34.27 -3.56
C ASN A 503 -25.18 -33.16 -4.09
N LYS A 504 -25.34 -33.06 -5.41
CA LYS A 504 -26.34 -32.19 -6.06
C LYS A 504 -27.79 -32.63 -5.78
N ASN A 505 -28.23 -32.42 -4.55
CA ASN A 505 -29.63 -32.32 -4.09
C ASN A 505 -29.67 -31.48 -2.79
N GLY A 506 -28.80 -30.47 -2.70
CA GLY A 506 -28.78 -29.50 -1.61
C GLY A 506 -29.95 -28.52 -1.72
N LYS A 507 -30.81 -28.56 -0.71
CA LYS A 507 -31.98 -27.73 -0.39
C LYS A 507 -32.09 -26.35 -1.06
N SER A 508 -33.34 -25.94 -1.29
CA SER A 508 -33.66 -24.65 -1.93
C SER A 508 -33.08 -23.45 -1.17
N LYS A 509 -32.86 -22.34 -1.89
CA LYS A 509 -32.38 -21.06 -1.34
C LYS A 509 -33.16 -20.57 -0.10
N LYS A 510 -34.40 -21.05 0.09
CA LYS A 510 -35.28 -20.72 1.21
C LYS A 510 -34.88 -21.38 2.53
N GLU A 511 -34.30 -22.58 2.50
CA GLU A 511 -33.95 -23.33 3.72
C GLU A 511 -32.53 -22.99 4.23
N ALA A 512 -31.57 -22.74 3.34
CA ALA A 512 -30.24 -22.30 3.72
C ALA A 512 -30.24 -20.89 4.36
N ILE A 513 -31.18 -20.03 3.96
CA ILE A 513 -31.43 -18.75 4.63
C ILE A 513 -31.98 -18.99 6.05
N GLN A 514 -32.81 -20.01 6.25
CA GLN A 514 -33.47 -20.26 7.53
C GLN A 514 -32.55 -20.90 8.59
N GLU A 515 -31.49 -21.61 8.17
CA GLU A 515 -30.41 -22.13 9.04
C GLU A 515 -29.30 -21.09 9.31
N TYR A 516 -29.13 -20.10 8.42
CA TYR A 516 -28.24 -18.95 8.64
C TYR A 516 -28.88 -17.91 9.58
N MET A 517 -30.20 -17.72 9.48
CA MET A 517 -30.96 -16.79 10.33
C MET A 517 -31.22 -17.30 11.75
N SER A 518 -30.89 -18.56 12.10
CA SER A 518 -31.10 -19.12 13.43
C SER A 518 -29.86 -19.16 14.32
N ASN A 519 -28.70 -18.68 13.84
CA ASN A 519 -27.42 -18.67 14.59
C ASN A 519 -26.70 -17.31 14.53
N MET A 520 -27.42 -16.22 14.31
CA MET A 520 -26.94 -14.85 14.52
C MET A 520 -27.86 -14.16 15.52
N ASP A 521 -27.69 -14.51 16.81
CA ASP A 521 -28.31 -13.81 17.93
C ASP A 521 -27.30 -13.55 19.05
N GLU A 522 -26.11 -13.08 18.68
CA GLU A 522 -25.32 -12.18 19.51
C GLU A 522 -25.09 -10.90 18.71
N GLY A 523 -25.94 -9.90 18.98
CA GLY A 523 -25.94 -8.65 18.25
C GLY A 523 -24.68 -7.83 18.53
N VAL A 524 -23.82 -7.68 17.52
CA VAL A 524 -22.92 -6.53 17.46
C VAL A 524 -23.81 -5.30 17.27
N GLN A 525 -24.12 -4.62 18.37
CA GLN A 525 -24.68 -3.29 18.30
C GLN A 525 -23.67 -2.40 17.59
N ILE A 526 -24.04 -1.89 16.41
CA ILE A 526 -23.58 -0.57 15.98
C ILE A 526 -23.92 0.36 17.16
N PRO A 527 -22.97 1.13 17.71
CA PRO A 527 -23.27 2.10 18.74
C PRO A 527 -24.35 3.05 18.24
N LYS A 528 -25.58 2.85 18.71
CA LYS A 528 -26.62 3.87 18.59
C LYS A 528 -26.30 4.93 19.63
N ASN A 529 -26.32 6.17 19.17
CA ASN A 529 -26.38 7.35 20.01
C ASN A 529 -25.14 7.54 20.90
N HIS A 530 -24.13 8.25 20.37
CA HIS A 530 -23.78 9.46 21.09
C HIS A 530 -24.94 10.44 20.86
N GLU A 531 -25.87 10.52 21.82
CA GLU A 531 -26.91 11.54 21.83
C GLU A 531 -26.21 12.89 22.08
N ILE A 532 -26.15 13.75 21.05
CA ILE A 532 -25.67 15.13 21.22
C ILE A 532 -26.54 15.80 22.28
N VAL A 533 -25.91 16.27 23.35
CA VAL A 533 -26.60 16.92 24.46
C VAL A 533 -26.99 18.33 24.03
N ASN A 534 -28.30 18.60 23.95
CA ASN A 534 -28.90 19.86 23.48
C ASN A 534 -28.60 20.23 22.00
N TRP A 535 -29.51 19.84 21.11
CA TRP A 535 -29.59 20.21 19.69
C TRP A 535 -29.79 21.71 19.38
N HIS A 536 -29.56 22.63 20.33
CA HIS A 536 -30.02 24.00 20.26
C HIS A 536 -28.98 25.00 20.76
N ALA A 537 -28.54 25.85 19.84
CA ALA A 537 -27.71 27.01 20.09
C ALA A 537 -28.47 28.32 19.84
N ASP A 538 -27.97 29.38 20.47
CA ASP A 538 -28.37 30.74 20.14
C ASP A 538 -27.61 31.22 18.89
N ILE A 539 -28.22 32.11 18.11
CA ILE A 539 -27.66 32.64 16.85
C ILE A 539 -27.59 34.16 16.92
N GLU A 540 -26.39 34.70 16.69
CA GLU A 540 -26.13 36.13 16.61
C GLU A 540 -26.10 36.58 15.14
N TRP A 541 -27.01 37.48 14.78
CA TRP A 541 -27.18 38.01 13.42
C TRP A 541 -26.64 39.44 13.28
N ASN A 542 -26.36 39.85 12.03
CA ASN A 542 -26.02 41.23 11.66
C ASN A 542 -24.74 41.75 12.33
N VAL A 543 -23.72 40.89 12.40
CA VAL A 543 -22.35 41.28 12.77
C VAL A 543 -21.84 42.34 11.77
N LYS A 544 -21.04 43.29 12.25
CA LYS A 544 -20.52 44.39 11.41
C LYS A 544 -19.72 43.83 10.23
N ARG A 545 -19.86 44.46 9.07
CA ARG A 545 -19.15 44.05 7.85
C ARG A 545 -17.65 44.05 8.06
N GLU A 546 -17.13 45.07 8.73
CA GLU A 546 -15.69 45.25 9.01
C GLU A 546 -15.12 44.15 9.92
N GLU A 547 -15.95 43.53 10.76
CA GLU A 547 -15.58 42.42 11.66
C GLU A 547 -15.62 41.06 10.94
N LEU A 548 -16.46 40.93 9.92
CA LEU A 548 -16.55 39.74 9.06
C LEU A 548 -15.50 39.74 7.94
N GLU A 549 -15.30 40.89 7.29
CA GLU A 549 -14.32 41.10 6.21
C GLU A 549 -12.88 41.28 6.74
N ALA A 550 -12.68 41.35 8.06
CA ALA A 550 -11.35 41.31 8.67
C ALA A 550 -10.63 40.01 8.29
N VAL A 551 -9.47 40.11 7.64
CA VAL A 551 -8.60 38.96 7.38
C VAL A 551 -7.60 38.84 8.54
N PRO A 552 -7.35 37.63 9.11
CA PRO A 552 -6.30 37.46 10.10
C PRO A 552 -4.94 37.88 9.52
N GLU A 553 -3.95 38.23 10.35
CA GLU A 553 -2.56 38.33 9.87
C GLU A 553 -2.19 36.99 9.23
N ASN A 554 -2.05 36.97 7.90
CA ASN A 554 -2.10 35.75 7.10
C ASN A 554 -0.76 35.00 7.09
N ARG A 555 -0.20 34.77 8.27
CA ARG A 555 1.12 34.14 8.48
C ARG A 555 1.14 32.72 7.90
N ASP A 556 0.06 31.94 8.09
CA ASP A 556 -0.09 30.57 7.58
C ASP A 556 0.15 30.45 6.06
N VAL A 557 -0.44 31.32 5.23
CA VAL A 557 -0.27 31.28 3.77
C VAL A 557 1.15 31.68 3.35
N HIS A 558 1.81 32.60 4.07
CA HIS A 558 3.21 32.95 3.80
C HIS A 558 4.16 31.80 4.15
N PHE A 559 3.90 31.05 5.22
CA PHE A 559 4.70 29.89 5.63
C PHE A 559 4.54 28.70 4.68
N LEU A 560 3.31 28.39 4.27
CA LEU A 560 3.05 27.40 3.23
C LEU A 560 3.76 27.78 1.92
N ALA A 561 3.63 29.03 1.48
CA ALA A 561 4.36 29.52 0.32
C ALA A 561 5.89 29.33 0.46
N LYS A 562 6.46 29.69 1.62
CA LYS A 562 7.90 29.57 1.92
C LYS A 562 8.41 28.12 1.83
N TYR A 563 7.63 27.14 2.32
CA TYR A 563 8.12 25.76 2.47
C TYR A 563 7.51 24.72 1.54
N PHE A 564 6.36 24.92 0.90
CA PHE A 564 5.73 23.89 0.05
C PHE A 564 5.01 24.44 -1.19
N GLY A 565 5.04 25.76 -1.40
CA GLY A 565 4.03 26.39 -2.23
C GLY A 565 2.71 26.56 -1.46
N GLY A 566 1.90 27.50 -1.92
CA GLY A 566 0.68 27.98 -1.24
C GLY A 566 0.10 29.22 -1.91
N THR A 567 0.38 29.37 -3.20
CA THR A 567 0.27 30.61 -3.96
C THR A 567 -0.55 30.48 -5.24
N SER A 568 -0.94 29.27 -5.67
CA SER A 568 -1.78 29.08 -6.86
C SER A 568 -3.25 29.33 -6.51
N GLN A 569 -3.78 28.63 -5.50
CA GLN A 569 -5.16 28.76 -5.02
C GLN A 569 -5.47 30.19 -4.54
N SER A 570 -4.56 30.76 -3.74
CA SER A 570 -4.66 32.15 -3.24
C SER A 570 -4.61 33.17 -4.38
N ARG A 571 -3.70 33.05 -5.35
CA ARG A 571 -3.70 33.93 -6.54
C ARG A 571 -4.91 33.73 -7.45
N ARG A 572 -5.50 32.53 -7.52
CA ARG A 572 -6.75 32.29 -8.27
C ARG A 572 -7.91 33.06 -7.60
N LEU A 573 -8.01 33.00 -6.27
CA LEU A 573 -8.95 33.79 -5.45
C LEU A 573 -8.69 35.31 -5.54
N GLU A 574 -7.44 35.77 -5.60
CA GLU A 574 -7.10 37.19 -5.78
C GLU A 574 -7.41 37.72 -7.18
N LYS A 575 -7.14 36.94 -8.24
CA LYS A 575 -7.59 37.27 -9.62
C LYS A 575 -9.11 37.41 -9.67
N MET A 576 -9.85 36.52 -9.00
CA MET A 576 -11.30 36.59 -8.87
C MET A 576 -11.77 37.83 -8.09
N HIS A 577 -11.04 38.23 -7.03
CA HIS A 577 -11.30 39.46 -6.28
C HIS A 577 -11.17 40.68 -7.22
N ALA A 578 -10.07 40.78 -7.96
CA ALA A 578 -9.77 41.90 -8.86
C ALA A 578 -10.78 42.05 -10.02
N GLN A 579 -11.37 40.95 -10.50
CA GLN A 579 -12.37 40.98 -11.58
C GLN A 579 -13.76 41.48 -11.14
N GLN A 580 -14.05 41.54 -9.82
CA GLN A 580 -15.41 41.80 -9.32
C GLN A 580 -15.62 43.13 -8.59
N THR A 581 -14.59 43.92 -8.32
CA THR A 581 -14.72 45.24 -7.67
C THR A 581 -15.44 46.30 -8.51
N ALA A 582 -15.82 45.98 -9.76
CA ALA A 582 -16.41 46.92 -10.70
C ALA A 582 -17.95 46.99 -10.65
N ASP A 583 -18.67 45.92 -10.27
CA ASP A 583 -20.14 45.92 -10.35
C ASP A 583 -20.88 44.97 -9.39
N THR A 584 -22.02 45.44 -8.88
CA THR A 584 -22.96 44.85 -7.89
C THR A 584 -22.72 45.08 -6.38
N LYS A 585 -23.72 45.67 -5.70
CA LYS A 585 -23.91 45.65 -4.24
C LYS A 585 -24.61 44.34 -3.83
N PRO A 586 -24.01 43.42 -3.04
CA PRO A 586 -24.59 42.07 -2.94
C PRO A 586 -25.35 41.81 -1.63
N PHE A 587 -26.39 40.96 -1.73
CA PHE A 587 -27.35 40.63 -0.66
C PHE A 587 -26.86 39.52 0.29
N TYR A 588 -25.68 39.71 0.90
CA TYR A 588 -25.13 38.78 1.89
C TYR A 588 -25.04 39.40 3.29
N SER A 589 -24.87 38.55 4.29
CA SER A 589 -24.52 38.92 5.67
C SER A 589 -23.86 37.71 6.35
N GLY A 590 -23.30 37.93 7.54
CA GLY A 590 -22.72 36.87 8.37
C GLY A 590 -23.22 36.96 9.81
N GLY A 591 -22.89 35.92 10.57
CA GLY A 591 -23.27 35.79 11.97
C GLY A 591 -22.44 34.73 12.67
N TYR A 592 -22.76 34.52 13.94
CA TYR A 592 -22.18 33.44 14.76
C TYR A 592 -23.28 32.52 15.27
N VAL A 593 -23.04 31.22 15.22
CA VAL A 593 -23.80 30.22 15.98
C VAL A 593 -22.99 29.87 17.22
N TRP A 594 -23.63 29.78 18.38
CA TRP A 594 -22.97 29.23 19.56
C TRP A 594 -22.80 27.72 19.40
N GLN A 595 -21.66 27.17 19.82
CA GLN A 595 -21.36 25.75 19.75
C GLN A 595 -20.81 25.29 21.09
N ASP A 596 -21.01 24.02 21.42
CA ASP A 596 -20.29 23.38 22.51
C ASP A 596 -18.89 22.96 22.01
N VAL A 597 -17.87 23.06 22.86
CA VAL A 597 -16.50 22.62 22.49
C VAL A 597 -16.47 21.10 22.25
N ASP A 598 -17.27 20.36 23.01
CA ASP A 598 -17.41 18.90 22.94
C ASP A 598 -18.89 18.50 22.89
N HIS A 599 -19.34 17.98 21.75
CA HIS A 599 -20.73 17.57 21.51
C HIS A 599 -21.12 16.25 22.20
N TYR A 600 -20.14 15.51 22.73
CA TYR A 600 -20.30 14.11 23.12
C TYR A 600 -20.03 13.84 24.61
N SER A 601 -19.70 14.88 25.38
CA SER A 601 -19.51 14.77 26.82
C SER A 601 -20.80 14.99 27.61
N ALA A 602 -21.09 14.10 28.56
CA ALA A 602 -22.27 14.18 29.43
C ALA A 602 -22.18 15.29 30.51
N SER A 603 -21.06 16.01 30.59
CA SER A 603 -20.84 17.09 31.56
C SER A 603 -21.18 18.46 30.96
N GLN A 604 -22.25 19.11 31.42
CA GLN A 604 -22.69 20.45 30.98
C GLN A 604 -21.76 21.61 31.41
N ILE A 605 -20.47 21.35 31.65
CA ILE A 605 -19.52 22.31 32.25
C ILE A 605 -18.55 22.89 31.20
N TYR A 606 -18.56 22.39 29.95
CA TYR A 606 -17.68 22.94 28.90
C TYR A 606 -18.11 24.35 28.46
N PRO A 607 -17.15 25.22 28.13
CA PRO A 607 -17.46 26.55 27.61
C PRO A 607 -18.14 26.44 26.25
N LYS A 608 -19.06 27.37 25.96
CA LYS A 608 -19.57 27.60 24.62
C LYS A 608 -18.64 28.53 23.85
N TRP A 609 -18.55 28.32 22.55
CA TRP A 609 -17.74 29.13 21.63
C TRP A 609 -18.57 29.60 20.44
N LYS A 610 -18.06 30.57 19.66
CA LYS A 610 -18.75 31.14 18.50
C LYS A 610 -18.18 30.60 17.20
N GLN A 611 -18.99 29.89 16.42
CA GLN A 611 -18.64 29.45 15.07
C GLN A 611 -19.22 30.42 14.04
N ARG A 612 -18.39 30.86 13.10
CA ARG A 612 -18.73 31.87 12.09
C ARG A 612 -19.45 31.23 10.91
N PHE A 613 -20.45 31.94 10.37
CA PHE A 613 -21.10 31.55 9.12
C PHE A 613 -21.47 32.75 8.25
N TYR A 614 -21.57 32.51 6.95
CA TYR A 614 -22.12 33.44 5.96
C TYR A 614 -23.43 32.93 5.40
N TYR A 615 -24.27 33.84 4.93
CA TYR A 615 -25.50 33.48 4.22
C TYR A 615 -25.86 34.47 3.11
N ASN A 616 -26.56 33.95 2.11
CA ASN A 616 -27.09 34.69 0.97
C ASN A 616 -28.50 34.17 0.67
N ASN A 617 -29.49 35.01 0.95
CA ASN A 617 -30.92 34.71 0.71
C ASN A 617 -31.44 35.29 -0.62
N GLY A 618 -30.57 35.85 -1.48
CA GLY A 618 -30.97 36.54 -2.71
C GLY A 618 -31.70 35.67 -3.75
N PHE A 619 -31.65 34.34 -3.61
CA PHE A 619 -32.35 33.39 -4.48
C PHE A 619 -33.54 32.68 -3.80
N LYS A 620 -33.80 32.95 -2.51
CA LYS A 620 -34.75 32.20 -1.68
C LYS A 620 -36.20 32.31 -2.19
N LYS A 621 -36.85 31.16 -2.39
CA LYS A 621 -38.31 31.04 -2.52
C LYS A 621 -38.94 30.63 -1.18
N LYS A 622 -40.24 30.88 -1.00
CA LYS A 622 -40.99 30.66 0.24
C LYS A 622 -40.78 29.28 0.86
N ASP A 623 -40.76 28.24 0.02
CA ASP A 623 -40.58 26.83 0.40
C ASP A 623 -39.35 26.21 -0.30
N GLY A 624 -38.36 27.03 -0.67
CA GLY A 624 -37.16 26.57 -1.36
C GLY A 624 -36.18 25.80 -0.45
N PRO A 625 -35.29 24.97 -1.03
CA PRO A 625 -34.28 24.24 -0.27
C PRO A 625 -33.19 25.16 0.29
N ILE A 626 -32.30 24.58 1.10
CA ILE A 626 -31.16 25.28 1.71
C ILE A 626 -29.89 24.55 1.28
N PHE A 627 -28.95 25.26 0.68
CA PHE A 627 -27.64 24.73 0.30
C PHE A 627 -26.61 25.20 1.33
N LEU A 628 -25.86 24.27 1.90
CA LEU A 628 -24.81 24.54 2.89
C LEU A 628 -23.47 24.12 2.32
N MET A 629 -22.59 25.09 2.13
CA MET A 629 -21.19 24.88 1.81
C MET A 629 -20.37 24.75 3.11
N LEU A 630 -19.51 23.74 3.19
CA LEU A 630 -18.62 23.55 4.33
C LEU A 630 -17.26 24.21 4.07
N GLY A 631 -16.72 24.90 5.09
CA GLY A 631 -15.33 25.34 5.11
C GLY A 631 -14.37 24.18 5.36
N GLY A 632 -13.17 24.28 4.80
CA GLY A 632 -12.07 23.33 5.00
C GLY A 632 -10.94 23.93 5.84
N GLU A 633 -9.71 23.66 5.43
CA GLU A 633 -8.44 23.89 6.14
C GLU A 633 -7.95 25.36 6.12
N SER A 634 -8.88 26.33 6.09
CA SER A 634 -8.57 27.75 5.98
C SER A 634 -9.69 28.63 6.53
N TYR A 635 -9.43 29.94 6.64
CA TYR A 635 -10.47 30.89 7.02
C TYR A 635 -11.60 30.89 5.99
N LEU A 636 -12.85 30.87 6.45
CA LEU A 636 -13.99 30.97 5.56
C LEU A 636 -14.07 32.38 4.98
N SER A 637 -13.97 32.48 3.66
CA SER A 637 -14.19 33.72 2.94
C SER A 637 -15.67 33.92 2.62
N ILE A 638 -16.12 35.17 2.60
CA ILE A 638 -17.50 35.53 2.19
C ILE A 638 -17.81 35.11 0.74
N TYR A 639 -16.77 34.91 -0.10
CA TYR A 639 -16.93 34.41 -1.46
C TYR A 639 -17.55 33.00 -1.54
N TYR A 640 -17.56 32.20 -0.46
CA TYR A 640 -18.24 30.90 -0.43
C TYR A 640 -19.78 31.01 -0.62
N VAL A 641 -20.38 32.20 -0.42
CA VAL A 641 -21.80 32.46 -0.71
C VAL A 641 -22.04 33.38 -1.93
N TYR A 642 -21.00 33.65 -2.72
CA TYR A 642 -21.07 34.47 -3.94
C TYR A 642 -21.58 33.66 -5.17
N PRO A 643 -22.07 34.33 -6.23
CA PRO A 643 -22.53 33.69 -7.46
C PRO A 643 -21.43 33.08 -8.35
N PHE A 644 -20.20 32.91 -7.83
CA PHE A 644 -19.08 32.29 -8.54
C PHE A 644 -19.07 30.76 -8.47
N TRP A 645 -19.68 30.16 -7.46
CA TRP A 645 -19.73 28.69 -7.33
C TRP A 645 -20.88 28.09 -8.15
N SER A 646 -20.68 26.89 -8.69
CA SER A 646 -21.74 26.14 -9.38
C SER A 646 -22.94 25.84 -8.46
N MET A 647 -22.69 25.62 -7.16
CA MET A 647 -23.73 25.59 -6.12
C MET A 647 -24.65 26.82 -6.18
N SER A 648 -24.09 28.03 -6.33
CA SER A 648 -24.86 29.28 -6.36
C SER A 648 -25.69 29.43 -7.64
N GLN A 649 -25.21 28.88 -8.77
CA GLN A 649 -26.01 28.80 -10.00
C GLN A 649 -27.20 27.85 -9.85
N TRP A 650 -27.01 26.73 -9.15
CA TRP A 650 -28.09 25.79 -8.85
C TRP A 650 -29.06 26.38 -7.82
N ALA A 651 -28.58 27.09 -6.81
CA ALA A 651 -29.42 27.81 -5.85
C ALA A 651 -30.36 28.79 -6.54
N ARG A 652 -29.87 29.57 -7.52
CA ARG A 652 -30.69 30.44 -8.38
C ARG A 652 -31.77 29.69 -9.18
N GLN A 653 -31.48 28.46 -9.63
CA GLN A 653 -32.42 27.65 -10.41
C GLN A 653 -33.51 27.02 -9.52
N PHE A 654 -33.12 26.41 -8.39
CA PHE A 654 -34.04 25.74 -7.46
C PHE A 654 -34.76 26.73 -6.51
N GLY A 655 -34.27 27.97 -6.39
CA GLY A 655 -34.80 28.97 -5.47
C GLY A 655 -34.31 28.77 -4.02
N ALA A 656 -33.07 28.30 -3.88
CA ALA A 656 -32.49 27.92 -2.60
C ALA A 656 -31.94 29.12 -1.82
N SER A 657 -31.86 28.97 -0.49
CA SER A 657 -31.01 29.83 0.35
C SER A 657 -29.59 29.26 0.38
N ILE A 658 -28.56 30.08 0.44
CA ILE A 658 -27.16 29.62 0.54
C ILE A 658 -26.61 29.98 1.92
N TYR A 659 -25.94 29.02 2.56
CA TYR A 659 -25.12 29.22 3.76
C TYR A 659 -23.72 28.68 3.52
N ALA A 660 -22.74 29.23 4.24
CA ALA A 660 -21.40 28.65 4.35
C ALA A 660 -20.96 28.68 5.83
N LEU A 661 -20.46 27.55 6.36
CA LEU A 661 -20.09 27.39 7.76
C LEU A 661 -18.56 27.21 7.90
N GLU A 662 -17.93 27.97 8.79
CA GLU A 662 -16.48 27.93 9.00
C GLU A 662 -16.09 26.75 9.89
N HIS A 663 -15.00 26.07 9.56
CA HIS A 663 -14.52 24.91 10.32
C HIS A 663 -13.97 25.32 11.69
N ARG A 664 -14.20 24.49 12.72
CA ARG A 664 -13.56 24.68 14.03
C ARG A 664 -12.03 24.67 13.90
N TYR A 665 -11.34 25.50 14.68
CA TYR A 665 -9.87 25.70 14.65
C TYR A 665 -9.31 26.36 13.38
N TYR A 666 -10.16 26.88 12.48
CA TYR A 666 -9.74 27.64 11.31
C TYR A 666 -10.37 29.03 11.25
N GLY A 667 -9.63 30.00 10.72
CA GLY A 667 -10.07 31.39 10.63
C GLY A 667 -10.38 32.00 12.00
N TYR A 668 -11.62 32.46 12.20
CA TYR A 668 -12.08 33.05 13.46
C TYR A 668 -12.93 32.09 14.30
N SER A 669 -13.16 30.87 13.82
CA SER A 669 -13.99 29.86 14.47
C SER A 669 -13.14 29.03 15.43
N LEU A 670 -12.70 29.66 16.52
CA LEU A 670 -11.73 29.11 17.47
C LEU A 670 -12.44 28.64 18.77
N PRO A 671 -12.54 27.33 19.05
CA PRO A 671 -13.27 26.84 20.23
C PRO A 671 -12.54 27.03 21.56
N THR A 672 -11.23 27.28 21.50
CA THR A 672 -10.32 27.31 22.65
C THR A 672 -9.38 28.51 22.56
N ALA A 673 -8.79 28.89 23.69
CA ALA A 673 -7.95 30.10 23.79
C ALA A 673 -6.53 29.93 23.21
N ASP A 674 -6.07 28.69 23.02
CA ASP A 674 -4.77 28.37 22.44
C ASP A 674 -4.80 27.02 21.69
N PHE A 675 -3.74 26.73 20.95
CA PHE A 675 -3.55 25.51 20.16
C PHE A 675 -2.58 24.53 20.85
N SER A 676 -2.60 24.50 22.20
CA SER A 676 -1.94 23.45 22.97
C SER A 676 -2.48 22.07 22.59
N ILE A 677 -1.67 21.03 22.82
CA ILE A 677 -2.04 19.64 22.54
C ILE A 677 -3.38 19.26 23.19
N GLN A 678 -3.61 19.71 24.44
CA GLN A 678 -4.87 19.47 25.14
C GLN A 678 -6.06 20.10 24.42
N ASN A 679 -5.94 21.35 23.97
CA ASN A 679 -7.01 22.04 23.25
C ASN A 679 -7.21 21.48 21.84
N LEU A 680 -6.15 21.00 21.17
CA LEU A 680 -6.26 20.34 19.87
C LEU A 680 -7.00 18.99 19.93
N THR A 681 -7.17 18.36 21.10
CA THR A 681 -7.98 17.12 21.21
C THR A 681 -9.45 17.28 20.77
N TYR A 682 -9.98 18.51 20.76
CA TYR A 682 -11.33 18.81 20.25
C TYR A 682 -11.36 19.14 18.74
N LEU A 683 -10.21 19.19 18.08
CA LEU A 683 -10.10 19.20 16.62
C LEU A 683 -10.12 17.76 16.11
N THR A 684 -11.34 17.26 15.88
CA THR A 684 -11.60 15.99 15.21
C THR A 684 -12.72 16.14 14.19
N SER A 685 -12.69 15.29 13.16
CA SER A 685 -13.77 15.15 12.18
C SER A 685 -15.13 14.87 12.84
N GLU A 686 -15.16 14.04 13.89
CA GLU A 686 -16.40 13.71 14.60
C GLU A 686 -17.03 14.95 15.26
N GLN A 687 -16.23 15.79 15.92
CA GLN A 687 -16.69 17.05 16.52
C GLN A 687 -17.12 18.09 15.47
N ALA A 688 -16.38 18.19 14.35
CA ALA A 688 -16.75 19.08 13.24
C ALA A 688 -18.08 18.69 12.59
N ILE A 689 -18.38 17.39 12.47
CA ILE A 689 -19.69 16.92 12.00
C ILE A 689 -20.79 17.22 13.04
N GLY A 690 -20.47 17.17 14.34
CA GLY A 690 -21.34 17.65 15.42
C GLY A 690 -21.72 19.12 15.28
N ASP A 691 -20.74 20.00 14.97
CA ASP A 691 -20.98 21.43 14.72
C ASP A 691 -22.02 21.65 13.61
N ILE A 692 -21.88 20.93 12.48
CA ILE A 692 -22.80 21.01 11.35
C ILE A 692 -24.22 20.57 11.79
N ALA A 693 -24.32 19.54 12.63
CA ALA A 693 -25.59 19.01 13.13
C ALA A 693 -26.33 20.03 14.01
N VAL A 694 -25.61 20.69 14.94
CA VAL A 694 -26.14 21.77 15.79
C VAL A 694 -26.48 23.01 14.97
N PHE A 695 -25.68 23.37 13.95
CA PHE A 695 -25.96 24.50 13.07
C PHE A 695 -27.27 24.31 12.28
N VAL A 696 -27.43 23.15 11.61
CA VAL A 696 -28.63 22.82 10.82
C VAL A 696 -29.88 22.82 11.69
N THR A 697 -29.82 22.21 12.87
CA THR A 697 -30.98 22.13 13.79
C THR A 697 -31.33 23.47 14.44
N SER A 698 -30.34 24.29 14.79
CA SER A 698 -30.56 25.64 15.31
C SER A 698 -31.16 26.57 14.26
N MET A 699 -30.70 26.49 13.00
CA MET A 699 -31.29 27.21 11.88
C MET A 699 -32.73 26.77 11.60
N ASN A 700 -33.01 25.46 11.61
CA ASN A 700 -34.38 24.94 11.46
C ASN A 700 -35.31 25.48 12.55
N LYS A 701 -34.86 25.52 13.81
CA LYS A 701 -35.63 26.10 14.93
C LYS A 701 -35.87 27.60 14.75
N GLN A 702 -34.83 28.37 14.42
CA GLN A 702 -34.90 29.83 14.25
C GLN A 702 -35.90 30.26 13.17
N TYR A 703 -36.00 29.51 12.07
CA TYR A 703 -36.94 29.78 10.98
C TYR A 703 -38.27 29.03 11.10
N ASN A 704 -38.52 28.34 12.22
CA ASN A 704 -39.69 27.50 12.45
C ASN A 704 -39.94 26.51 11.28
N VAL A 705 -38.88 25.85 10.83
CA VAL A 705 -38.89 24.83 9.78
C VAL A 705 -39.44 23.53 10.36
N THR A 706 -40.75 23.53 10.60
CA THR A 706 -41.50 22.41 11.18
C THR A 706 -42.16 21.51 10.12
N ASP A 707 -42.14 21.91 8.85
CA ASP A 707 -42.77 21.20 7.73
C ASP A 707 -41.71 20.54 6.82
N THR A 708 -42.04 19.40 6.24
CA THR A 708 -41.11 18.47 5.57
C THR A 708 -40.51 18.97 4.25
N LYS A 709 -40.83 20.21 3.83
CA LYS A 709 -40.58 20.74 2.48
C LYS A 709 -39.26 21.47 2.30
N GLN A 710 -38.79 22.22 3.30
CA GLN A 710 -37.47 22.87 3.21
C GLN A 710 -36.40 21.84 3.58
N LYS A 711 -35.52 21.54 2.62
CA LYS A 711 -34.51 20.47 2.73
C LYS A 711 -33.10 21.02 2.58
N TRP A 712 -32.17 20.48 3.35
CA TRP A 712 -30.75 20.84 3.29
C TRP A 712 -30.00 19.96 2.28
N VAL A 713 -29.14 20.54 1.46
CA VAL A 713 -28.17 19.83 0.62
C VAL A 713 -26.78 20.35 0.95
N ILE A 714 -25.84 19.45 1.20
CA ILE A 714 -24.50 19.79 1.68
C ILE A 714 -23.49 19.74 0.53
N PHE A 715 -22.56 20.70 0.51
CA PHE A 715 -21.50 20.82 -0.49
C PHE A 715 -20.15 20.98 0.20
N GLY A 716 -19.11 20.41 -0.37
CA GLY A 716 -17.73 20.62 0.08
C GLY A 716 -16.71 20.10 -0.93
N GLY A 717 -15.52 20.71 -0.92
CA GLY A 717 -14.36 20.30 -1.71
C GLY A 717 -13.22 19.82 -0.82
N SER A 718 -12.37 18.91 -1.30
CA SER A 718 -11.25 18.34 -0.53
C SER A 718 -11.70 17.76 0.82
N TYR A 719 -11.05 18.10 1.93
CA TYR A 719 -11.47 17.74 3.28
C TYR A 719 -12.90 18.22 3.63
N ALA A 720 -13.34 19.39 3.16
CA ALA A 720 -14.73 19.80 3.34
C ALA A 720 -15.70 18.87 2.57
N GLY A 721 -15.24 18.26 1.48
CA GLY A 721 -15.93 17.18 0.77
C GLY A 721 -16.01 15.89 1.60
N ASN A 722 -14.96 15.54 2.36
CA ASN A 722 -15.03 14.46 3.35
C ASN A 722 -16.12 14.74 4.39
N LEU A 723 -16.14 15.94 4.97
CA LEU A 723 -17.16 16.34 5.94
C LEU A 723 -18.58 16.31 5.35
N ALA A 724 -18.76 16.71 4.09
CA ALA A 724 -20.05 16.64 3.41
C ALA A 724 -20.53 15.17 3.26
N ALA A 725 -19.64 14.27 2.84
CA ALA A 725 -19.92 12.84 2.72
C ALA A 725 -20.17 12.17 4.08
N TRP A 726 -19.38 12.51 5.10
CA TRP A 726 -19.47 11.93 6.43
C TRP A 726 -20.67 12.48 7.21
N PHE A 727 -21.04 13.75 7.05
CA PHE A 727 -22.28 14.30 7.58
C PHE A 727 -23.50 13.62 6.96
N ARG A 728 -23.52 13.40 5.64
CA ARG A 728 -24.60 12.65 4.98
C ARG A 728 -24.72 11.22 5.51
N LEU A 729 -23.59 10.56 5.80
CA LEU A 729 -23.53 9.22 6.36
C LEU A 729 -24.05 9.15 7.82
N LYS A 730 -23.70 10.14 8.66
CA LYS A 730 -23.97 10.12 10.11
C LYS A 730 -25.30 10.76 10.50
N TYR A 731 -25.74 11.79 9.76
CA TYR A 731 -26.98 12.53 10.02
C TYR A 731 -27.92 12.53 8.79
N PRO A 732 -28.37 11.35 8.33
CA PRO A 732 -29.17 11.23 7.11
C PRO A 732 -30.58 11.86 7.20
N ASP A 733 -31.05 12.22 8.39
CA ASP A 733 -32.33 12.93 8.58
C ASP A 733 -32.17 14.47 8.51
N LEU A 734 -30.95 15.00 8.69
CA LEU A 734 -30.66 16.44 8.68
C LEU A 734 -30.21 16.95 7.31
N SER A 735 -29.67 16.07 6.48
CA SER A 735 -29.37 16.32 5.06
C SER A 735 -30.38 15.59 4.18
N LEU A 736 -30.62 16.09 2.96
CA LEU A 736 -31.34 15.37 1.91
C LEU A 736 -30.38 14.59 1.00
N GLY A 737 -29.19 15.16 0.78
CA GLY A 737 -28.11 14.59 -0.03
C GLY A 737 -26.89 15.50 0.02
N ALA A 738 -25.74 15.04 -0.47
CA ALA A 738 -24.54 15.87 -0.51
C ALA A 738 -23.68 15.67 -1.76
N VAL A 739 -22.93 16.71 -2.12
CA VAL A 739 -21.95 16.74 -3.21
C VAL A 739 -20.56 16.93 -2.60
N ALA A 740 -19.71 15.92 -2.77
CA ALA A 740 -18.36 15.86 -2.24
C ALA A 740 -17.35 15.87 -3.40
N SER A 741 -16.77 17.04 -3.64
CA SER A 741 -15.77 17.26 -4.69
C SER A 741 -14.36 16.95 -4.15
N SER A 742 -13.54 16.26 -4.95
CA SER A 742 -12.15 15.88 -4.66
C SER A 742 -11.92 15.29 -3.26
N ALA A 743 -12.91 14.57 -2.72
CA ALA A 743 -12.97 14.20 -1.31
C ALA A 743 -12.14 12.93 -1.00
N PRO A 744 -11.00 13.02 -0.28
CA PRO A 744 -10.17 11.87 0.06
C PRO A 744 -10.78 11.08 1.23
N VAL A 745 -11.92 10.40 1.01
CA VAL A 745 -12.66 9.68 2.07
C VAL A 745 -11.93 8.45 2.61
N GLN A 746 -10.87 7.98 1.95
CA GLN A 746 -9.96 6.94 2.43
C GLN A 746 -8.75 7.54 3.16
N ALA A 747 -8.76 7.54 4.49
CA ALA A 747 -7.58 7.89 5.29
C ALA A 747 -6.43 6.88 5.03
N ARG A 748 -5.18 7.36 4.96
CA ARG A 748 -3.98 6.52 4.72
C ARG A 748 -2.71 7.22 5.19
N VAL A 749 -1.90 6.60 6.06
CA VAL A 749 -0.62 7.17 6.54
C VAL A 749 0.35 7.45 5.39
N ASP A 750 0.57 6.44 4.55
CA ASP A 750 1.58 6.47 3.47
C ASP A 750 0.89 6.68 2.11
N PHE A 751 0.88 7.92 1.60
CA PHE A 751 0.10 8.32 0.43
C PHE A 751 0.97 8.61 -0.80
N TYR A 752 1.81 7.64 -1.17
CA TYR A 752 2.65 7.71 -2.38
C TYR A 752 1.84 7.79 -3.69
N ASP A 753 0.57 7.31 -3.72
CA ASP A 753 -0.28 7.35 -4.92
C ASP A 753 -0.46 8.79 -5.43
N TYR A 754 -0.41 9.78 -4.53
CA TYR A 754 -0.40 11.21 -4.84
C TYR A 754 0.73 11.55 -5.83
N ILE A 755 1.97 11.16 -5.50
CA ILE A 755 3.17 11.42 -6.31
C ILE A 755 3.12 10.66 -7.64
N TYR A 756 2.42 9.52 -7.70
CA TYR A 756 2.19 8.80 -8.94
C TYR A 756 1.26 9.56 -9.91
N VAL A 757 0.22 10.25 -9.40
CA VAL A 757 -0.61 11.13 -10.24
C VAL A 757 0.22 12.32 -10.72
N VAL A 758 0.97 12.99 -9.84
CA VAL A 758 1.89 14.08 -10.20
C VAL A 758 2.86 13.66 -11.32
N HIS A 759 3.49 12.49 -11.20
CA HIS A 759 4.36 11.93 -12.24
C HIS A 759 3.64 11.76 -13.59
N ASN A 760 2.43 11.21 -13.57
CA ASN A 760 1.69 10.95 -14.80
C ASN A 760 1.22 12.23 -15.50
N SER A 761 0.69 13.20 -14.75
CA SER A 761 0.23 14.49 -15.30
C SER A 761 1.39 15.27 -15.93
N THR A 762 2.51 15.44 -15.22
CA THR A 762 3.71 16.12 -15.77
C THR A 762 4.24 15.41 -17.02
N ARG A 763 4.21 14.08 -17.06
CA ARG A 763 4.66 13.30 -18.23
C ARG A 763 3.65 13.35 -19.40
N ALA A 764 2.36 13.53 -19.12
CA ALA A 764 1.31 13.62 -20.12
C ALA A 764 1.29 14.97 -20.84
N TYR A 765 1.38 16.07 -20.07
CA TYR A 765 1.24 17.43 -20.59
C TYR A 765 2.60 18.08 -20.88
N GLY A 766 3.47 18.15 -19.88
CA GLY A 766 4.86 18.64 -20.03
C GLY A 766 5.81 17.69 -20.79
N GLY A 767 5.34 16.49 -21.14
CA GLY A 767 6.04 15.53 -21.97
C GLY A 767 7.19 14.77 -21.29
N LYS A 768 7.69 13.74 -21.98
CA LYS A 768 8.73 12.83 -21.47
C LYS A 768 10.07 13.53 -21.19
N GLY A 769 10.37 14.62 -21.89
CA GLY A 769 11.62 15.38 -21.75
C GLY A 769 11.70 16.07 -20.40
N CYS A 770 10.68 16.87 -20.07
CA CYS A 770 10.50 17.52 -18.77
C CYS A 770 10.54 16.51 -17.61
N ALA A 771 9.69 15.48 -17.67
CA ALA A 771 9.61 14.46 -16.62
C ALA A 771 10.97 13.78 -16.34
N ARG A 772 11.76 13.51 -17.38
CA ARG A 772 13.13 12.99 -17.26
C ARG A 772 14.09 14.01 -16.64
N ASN A 773 14.00 15.29 -17.00
CA ASN A 773 14.89 16.32 -16.46
C ASN A 773 14.63 16.58 -14.98
N ILE A 774 13.36 16.57 -14.54
CA ILE A 774 12.97 16.63 -13.12
C ILE A 774 13.56 15.44 -12.34
N HIS A 775 13.37 14.21 -12.86
CA HIS A 775 13.95 13.01 -12.27
C HIS A 775 15.48 13.06 -12.14
N ARG A 776 16.19 13.55 -13.17
CA ARG A 776 17.65 13.72 -13.13
C ARG A 776 18.11 14.82 -12.16
N PHE A 777 17.34 15.89 -12.00
CA PHE A 777 17.60 16.93 -11.00
C PHE A 777 17.50 16.38 -9.58
N PHE A 778 16.46 15.60 -9.26
CA PHE A 778 16.34 14.99 -7.93
C PHE A 778 17.46 13.97 -7.66
N ALA A 779 17.79 13.12 -8.63
CA ALA A 779 18.92 12.18 -8.52
C ALA A 779 20.27 12.92 -8.31
N TRP A 780 20.50 14.03 -9.02
CA TRP A 780 21.69 14.87 -8.85
C TRP A 780 21.71 15.60 -7.50
N ALA A 781 20.58 16.17 -7.07
CA ALA A 781 20.46 16.88 -5.80
C ALA A 781 20.72 15.92 -4.63
N GLN A 782 20.12 14.73 -4.64
CA GLN A 782 20.41 13.68 -3.66
C GLN A 782 21.89 13.28 -3.67
N LYS A 783 22.51 13.06 -4.84
CA LYS A 783 23.95 12.75 -4.92
C LYS A 783 24.82 13.86 -4.32
N SER A 784 24.47 15.12 -4.60
CA SER A 784 25.21 16.30 -4.10
C SER A 784 25.05 16.48 -2.58
N LEU A 785 23.89 16.14 -2.01
CA LEU A 785 23.68 16.18 -0.55
C LEU A 785 24.57 15.17 0.21
N MET A 786 24.98 14.07 -0.44
CA MET A 786 25.85 13.05 0.16
C MET A 786 27.33 13.45 0.27
N THR A 787 27.79 14.55 -0.37
CA THR A 787 29.20 14.98 -0.33
C THR A 787 29.34 16.40 0.23
N ILE A 788 30.46 16.68 0.92
CA ILE A 788 30.74 18.01 1.47
C ILE A 788 30.78 19.05 0.34
N GLU A 789 31.61 18.82 -0.69
CA GLU A 789 31.71 19.67 -1.88
C GLU A 789 30.35 19.91 -2.56
N GLY A 790 29.50 18.87 -2.64
CA GLY A 790 28.16 18.97 -3.21
C GLY A 790 27.26 19.87 -2.37
N ARG A 791 27.22 19.67 -1.05
CA ARG A 791 26.44 20.52 -0.14
C ARG A 791 26.92 21.95 -0.06
N GLU A 792 28.23 22.21 -0.12
CA GLU A 792 28.80 23.55 -0.20
C GLU A 792 28.35 24.26 -1.50
N LYS A 793 28.41 23.57 -2.65
CA LYS A 793 27.88 24.08 -3.93
C LYS A 793 26.38 24.37 -3.84
N LEU A 794 25.57 23.46 -3.30
CA LEU A 794 24.13 23.70 -3.12
C LEU A 794 23.92 24.93 -2.23
N SER A 795 24.53 24.98 -1.04
CA SER A 795 24.41 26.11 -0.10
C SER A 795 24.76 27.46 -0.74
N ALA A 796 25.83 27.48 -1.56
CA ALA A 796 26.29 28.69 -2.22
C ALA A 796 25.36 29.16 -3.35
N PHE A 797 24.99 28.27 -4.28
CA PHE A 797 24.22 28.64 -5.48
C PHE A 797 22.72 28.74 -5.24
N TRP A 798 22.19 28.02 -4.25
CA TRP A 798 20.79 28.09 -3.82
C TRP A 798 20.56 29.18 -2.77
N CYS A 799 21.61 29.93 -2.40
CA CYS A 799 21.55 30.99 -1.39
C CYS A 799 20.97 30.50 -0.06
N MET A 800 21.49 29.40 0.50
CA MET A 800 21.03 28.89 1.79
C MET A 800 21.64 29.71 2.93
N CYS A 801 20.91 29.87 4.04
CA CYS A 801 21.35 30.69 5.16
C CYS A 801 22.57 30.09 5.87
N ASP A 802 22.53 28.78 6.14
CA ASP A 802 23.66 28.03 6.68
C ASP A 802 24.54 27.46 5.56
N LEU A 803 25.83 27.27 5.86
CA LEU A 803 26.69 26.39 5.05
C LEU A 803 26.53 24.95 5.53
N TRP A 804 26.22 24.06 4.61
CA TRP A 804 26.12 22.64 4.87
C TRP A 804 27.48 21.93 4.68
N ASP A 805 28.49 22.33 5.46
CA ASP A 805 29.91 21.96 5.28
C ASP A 805 30.34 20.65 5.99
N GLU A 806 31.53 20.60 6.60
CA GLU A 806 32.09 19.41 7.27
C GLU A 806 31.39 19.09 8.61
N ASP A 807 30.82 20.09 9.29
CA ASP A 807 30.30 19.97 10.68
C ASP A 807 28.87 19.35 10.79
N TYR A 808 28.51 18.48 9.83
CA TYR A 808 27.26 17.70 9.72
C TYR A 808 25.99 18.50 9.33
N VAL A 809 25.10 17.82 8.60
CA VAL A 809 23.77 18.30 8.19
C VAL A 809 22.77 17.26 8.65
N ASP A 810 21.69 17.71 9.30
CA ASP A 810 20.63 16.81 9.73
C ASP A 810 19.93 16.21 8.51
N GLU A 811 19.66 14.90 8.55
CA GLU A 811 18.91 14.18 7.52
C GLU A 811 17.56 14.89 7.25
N LYS A 812 16.95 15.47 8.29
CA LYS A 812 15.67 16.18 8.21
C LYS A 812 15.77 17.57 7.59
N ASP A 813 16.92 18.23 7.64
CA ASP A 813 17.13 19.51 6.95
C ASP A 813 17.17 19.27 5.43
N ALA A 814 17.86 18.20 5.02
CA ALA A 814 17.90 17.74 3.64
C ALA A 814 16.54 17.21 3.15
N GLU A 815 15.82 16.42 3.96
CA GLU A 815 14.45 15.98 3.67
C GLU A 815 13.48 17.17 3.57
N LEU A 816 13.61 18.20 4.43
CA LEU A 816 12.77 19.41 4.36
C LEU A 816 13.00 20.17 3.06
N LEU A 817 14.25 20.39 2.66
CA LEU A 817 14.60 21.03 1.38
C LEU A 817 14.01 20.27 0.17
N LEU A 818 14.13 18.95 0.16
CA LEU A 818 13.58 18.12 -0.91
C LEU A 818 12.04 18.10 -0.86
N ALA A 819 11.43 18.05 0.32
CA ALA A 819 9.99 18.15 0.53
C ALA A 819 9.43 19.49 0.05
N SER A 820 10.20 20.58 0.15
CA SER A 820 9.82 21.87 -0.42
C SER A 820 9.74 21.88 -1.94
N PHE A 821 10.70 21.23 -2.63
CA PHE A 821 10.63 21.09 -4.08
C PHE A 821 9.51 20.13 -4.52
N VAL A 822 9.32 19.00 -3.82
CA VAL A 822 8.22 18.06 -4.08
C VAL A 822 6.86 18.72 -3.87
N GLY A 823 6.68 19.47 -2.78
CA GLY A 823 5.46 20.21 -2.46
C GLY A 823 5.14 21.25 -3.54
N LEU A 824 6.11 22.06 -3.94
CA LEU A 824 5.90 23.10 -4.95
C LEU A 824 5.47 22.51 -6.31
N MET A 825 6.15 21.46 -6.78
CA MET A 825 5.79 20.79 -8.04
C MET A 825 4.42 20.10 -7.94
N SER A 826 4.10 19.57 -6.76
CA SER A 826 2.81 18.97 -6.44
C SER A 826 1.66 19.99 -6.43
N GLU A 827 1.88 21.21 -5.90
CA GLU A 827 0.89 22.30 -5.91
C GLU A 827 0.55 22.70 -7.36
N PHE A 828 1.57 22.82 -8.23
CA PHE A 828 1.39 23.18 -9.62
C PHE A 828 0.56 22.17 -10.41
N VAL A 829 0.73 20.86 -10.16
CA VAL A 829 -0.12 19.83 -10.78
C VAL A 829 -1.52 19.78 -10.15
N GLN A 830 -1.62 19.88 -8.81
CA GLN A 830 -2.92 19.83 -8.13
C GLN A 830 -3.88 20.93 -8.59
N TYR A 831 -3.34 22.12 -8.91
CA TYR A 831 -4.12 23.30 -9.30
C TYR A 831 -3.84 23.76 -10.74
N ASP A 832 -3.39 22.86 -11.61
CA ASP A 832 -3.20 23.13 -13.04
C ASP A 832 -4.51 23.62 -13.68
N ASP A 833 -4.44 24.52 -14.67
CA ASP A 833 -5.64 25.06 -15.32
C ASP A 833 -5.96 24.35 -16.64
N GLU A 834 -7.10 24.67 -17.27
CA GLU A 834 -7.51 24.02 -18.53
C GLU A 834 -6.52 24.24 -19.70
N GLY A 835 -5.56 25.16 -19.57
CA GLY A 835 -4.48 25.39 -20.52
C GLY A 835 -3.21 24.59 -20.25
N HIS A 836 -3.07 24.03 -19.03
CA HIS A 836 -1.85 23.44 -18.48
C HIS A 836 -0.71 24.45 -18.23
N ASP A 837 -1.04 25.74 -18.04
CA ASP A 837 -0.07 26.84 -17.90
C ASP A 837 0.92 26.61 -16.73
N PHE A 838 0.53 25.86 -15.69
CA PHE A 838 1.39 25.61 -14.53
C PHE A 838 2.35 24.42 -14.74
N VAL A 839 1.90 23.36 -15.42
CA VAL A 839 2.79 22.26 -15.84
C VAL A 839 3.79 22.75 -16.89
N ASP A 840 3.34 23.53 -17.88
CA ASP A 840 4.21 24.13 -18.90
C ASP A 840 5.25 25.07 -18.27
N PHE A 841 4.86 25.89 -17.28
CA PHE A 841 5.79 26.76 -16.56
C PHE A 841 6.88 25.96 -15.81
N ILE A 842 6.51 24.88 -15.11
CA ILE A 842 7.50 24.02 -14.45
C ILE A 842 8.39 23.34 -15.48
N CYS A 843 7.84 22.85 -16.59
CA CYS A 843 8.65 22.22 -17.63
C CYS A 843 9.61 23.19 -18.31
N PHE A 844 9.20 24.43 -18.57
CA PHE A 844 10.09 25.49 -19.05
C PHE A 844 11.27 25.78 -18.10
N ILE A 845 11.09 25.68 -16.77
CA ILE A 845 12.21 25.81 -15.83
C ILE A 845 13.24 24.68 -16.04
N PHE A 846 12.76 23.47 -16.30
CA PHE A 846 13.56 22.25 -16.48
C PHE A 846 13.98 21.96 -17.94
N GLU A 847 13.62 22.82 -18.89
CA GLU A 847 14.03 22.69 -20.29
C GLU A 847 15.47 23.16 -20.50
N PHE A 848 16.16 22.43 -21.37
CA PHE A 848 17.60 22.57 -21.62
C PHE A 848 17.80 22.93 -23.09
N GLU A 849 18.13 24.19 -23.37
CA GLU A 849 18.29 24.68 -24.73
C GLU A 849 19.39 23.88 -25.48
N ASP A 850 19.00 23.34 -26.62
CA ASP A 850 19.78 22.58 -27.61
C ASP A 850 20.57 21.36 -27.10
N GLU A 851 20.03 20.16 -27.38
CA GLU A 851 20.30 19.53 -28.69
C GLU A 851 19.20 18.53 -29.13
N ILE A 852 18.94 18.47 -30.44
CA ILE A 852 17.95 17.57 -31.06
C ILE A 852 18.49 16.14 -31.09
N VAL A 853 18.32 15.40 -29.99
CA VAL A 853 18.23 13.94 -30.05
C VAL A 853 16.78 13.60 -30.37
N GLY A 854 16.54 13.07 -31.58
CA GLY A 854 15.20 12.90 -32.13
C GLY A 854 14.23 12.13 -31.22
N ALA A 855 12.93 12.41 -31.37
CA ALA A 855 11.83 11.98 -30.50
C ALA A 855 11.64 10.45 -30.32
N ASP A 856 12.45 9.63 -31.00
CA ASP A 856 12.39 8.15 -31.00
C ASP A 856 13.71 7.47 -30.57
N VAL A 857 14.68 8.19 -29.99
CA VAL A 857 15.89 7.56 -29.44
C VAL A 857 15.68 7.15 -27.97
N GLU A 858 15.49 5.85 -27.74
CA GLU A 858 15.76 5.24 -26.44
C GLU A 858 17.27 5.32 -26.15
N ILE A 859 17.71 6.42 -25.52
CA ILE A 859 19.04 6.48 -24.91
C ILE A 859 19.02 5.45 -23.75
N PRO A 860 19.92 4.46 -23.72
CA PRO A 860 19.86 3.39 -22.74
C PRO A 860 20.12 3.92 -21.32
N ALA A 861 19.50 3.29 -20.33
CA ALA A 861 19.67 3.55 -18.89
C ALA A 861 21.05 3.14 -18.33
N HIS A 862 22.11 3.31 -19.13
CA HIS A 862 23.49 2.87 -18.86
C HIS A 862 24.53 4.00 -19.06
N LYS A 863 24.10 5.27 -19.02
CA LYS A 863 25.00 6.42 -18.85
C LYS A 863 24.38 7.44 -17.89
N THR A 864 24.89 7.50 -16.65
CA THR A 864 25.29 8.72 -15.90
C THR A 864 25.55 8.35 -14.43
N ASP A 865 26.66 7.66 -14.14
CA ASP A 865 27.29 7.80 -12.82
C ASP A 865 28.04 9.14 -12.71
N ASP A 866 28.45 9.72 -13.86
CA ASP A 866 28.93 11.10 -14.00
C ASP A 866 27.83 12.01 -14.56
N PHE A 867 27.64 13.17 -13.92
CA PHE A 867 26.91 14.32 -14.48
C PHE A 867 27.93 15.24 -15.13
N SER A 868 27.60 15.86 -16.28
CA SER A 868 28.51 16.83 -16.90
C SER A 868 28.44 18.18 -16.20
N GLU A 869 29.54 18.94 -16.17
CA GLU A 869 29.59 20.31 -15.63
C GLU A 869 28.54 21.27 -16.26
N ARG A 870 28.03 20.96 -17.46
CA ARG A 870 26.94 21.73 -18.10
C ARG A 870 25.59 21.40 -17.45
N GLU A 871 25.34 20.13 -17.12
CA GLU A 871 24.13 19.67 -16.44
C GLU A 871 24.10 20.12 -14.97
N GLU A 872 25.22 20.03 -14.25
CA GLU A 872 25.31 20.52 -12.87
C GLU A 872 25.01 22.03 -12.78
N ARG A 873 25.60 22.84 -13.67
CA ARG A 873 25.30 24.29 -13.74
C ARG A 873 23.84 24.57 -14.06
N HIS A 874 23.20 23.77 -14.90
CA HIS A 874 21.77 23.90 -15.17
C HIS A 874 20.93 23.54 -13.93
N PHE A 875 21.24 22.44 -13.23
CA PHE A 875 20.50 22.04 -12.03
C PHE A 875 20.69 23.01 -10.84
N LEU A 876 21.87 23.61 -10.69
CA LEU A 876 22.10 24.71 -9.73
C LEU A 876 21.15 25.89 -10.03
N GLU A 877 21.06 26.32 -11.28
CA GLU A 877 20.17 27.40 -11.73
C GLU A 877 18.67 27.04 -11.61
N VAL A 878 18.28 25.79 -11.89
CA VAL A 878 16.92 25.28 -11.69
C VAL A 878 16.50 25.40 -10.22
N GLY A 879 17.30 24.86 -9.29
CA GLY A 879 16.99 24.95 -7.86
C GLY A 879 16.91 26.40 -7.36
N ARG A 880 17.80 27.28 -7.85
CA ARG A 880 17.74 28.73 -7.56
C ARG A 880 16.42 29.36 -8.03
N LYS A 881 15.92 29.01 -9.23
CA LYS A 881 14.60 29.48 -9.74
C LYS A 881 13.44 28.94 -8.91
N LEU A 882 13.49 27.68 -8.47
CA LEU A 882 12.45 27.08 -7.63
C LEU A 882 12.36 27.75 -6.25
N LEU A 883 13.50 28.02 -5.60
CA LEU A 883 13.55 28.74 -4.33
C LEU A 883 13.04 30.19 -4.47
N GLN A 884 13.39 30.88 -5.56
CA GLN A 884 12.82 32.19 -5.89
C GLN A 884 11.30 32.14 -6.08
N ARG A 885 10.71 30.98 -6.42
CA ARG A 885 9.26 30.83 -6.57
C ARG A 885 8.53 30.57 -5.25
N LEU A 886 9.18 29.95 -4.27
CA LEU A 886 8.65 29.80 -2.90
C LEU A 886 8.51 31.17 -2.20
N ARG A 887 9.39 32.13 -2.52
CA ARG A 887 9.30 33.50 -1.99
C ARG A 887 8.12 34.26 -2.59
N SER A 888 7.09 34.53 -1.79
CA SER A 888 5.83 35.13 -2.26
C SER A 888 5.70 36.65 -2.11
N ASN A 889 6.56 37.34 -1.34
CA ASN A 889 6.45 38.80 -1.20
C ASN A 889 7.75 39.53 -0.77
N GLU A 890 7.80 40.84 -1.02
CA GLU A 890 8.96 41.72 -0.72
C GLU A 890 9.04 42.17 0.76
N ASN A 891 7.99 41.94 1.54
CA ASN A 891 7.79 42.49 2.89
C ASN A 891 8.24 41.60 4.06
N GLU A 892 8.88 40.45 3.81
CA GLU A 892 9.45 39.63 4.88
C GLU A 892 10.68 40.29 5.53
N PRO A 893 10.99 39.98 6.81
CA PRO A 893 12.20 40.45 7.46
C PRO A 893 13.44 40.05 6.65
N LYS A 894 14.22 41.05 6.22
CA LYS A 894 15.48 40.82 5.52
C LYS A 894 16.49 40.23 6.50
N HIS A 895 16.62 38.90 6.50
CA HIS A 895 17.80 38.24 7.04
C HIS A 895 18.98 38.59 6.14
N TYR A 896 19.64 39.70 6.48
CA TYR A 896 20.90 40.10 5.88
C TYR A 896 21.98 39.10 6.29
N TYR A 897 22.80 38.72 5.33
CA TYR A 897 23.95 37.86 5.52
C TYR A 897 24.98 38.52 6.45
N ASP A 898 25.39 37.84 7.52
CA ASP A 898 26.44 38.30 8.43
C ASP A 898 27.78 37.70 8.02
N ASP A 899 28.62 38.52 7.39
CA ASP A 899 29.87 38.12 6.70
C ASP A 899 31.04 37.79 7.66
N ASN A 900 30.75 37.49 8.93
CA ASN A 900 31.73 37.32 10.01
C ASN A 900 32.11 35.86 10.32
N SER A 901 31.55 34.86 9.62
CA SER A 901 31.94 33.45 9.79
C SER A 901 33.28 33.15 9.08
N ASN A 902 34.39 33.17 9.82
CA ASN A 902 35.73 32.76 9.37
C ASN A 902 35.85 31.23 9.14
N SER A 903 35.02 30.62 8.29
CA SER A 903 35.24 29.24 7.82
C SER A 903 36.21 29.21 6.65
N SER A 904 37.12 28.23 6.62
CA SER A 904 38.18 28.14 5.61
C SER A 904 37.69 27.79 4.20
N ALA A 905 36.42 27.37 4.06
CA ALA A 905 35.78 27.03 2.80
C ALA A 905 35.43 28.24 1.91
N SER A 906 35.44 29.47 2.46
CA SER A 906 34.96 30.68 1.78
C SER A 906 35.79 31.17 0.57
N LYS A 907 36.79 30.40 0.11
CA LYS A 907 37.82 30.87 -0.85
C LYS A 907 37.61 30.47 -2.31
N GLU A 908 36.75 29.49 -2.59
CA GLU A 908 36.62 28.94 -3.96
C GLU A 908 35.28 29.28 -4.66
N TYR A 909 34.22 29.58 -3.89
CA TYR A 909 32.91 29.96 -4.44
C TYR A 909 32.40 31.30 -3.90
N THR A 910 32.35 32.33 -4.75
CA THR A 910 31.73 33.62 -4.43
C THR A 910 30.20 33.51 -4.38
N ARG A 911 29.61 33.57 -3.18
CA ARG A 911 28.16 33.75 -3.01
C ARG A 911 27.75 35.14 -3.49
N ASN A 912 26.88 35.21 -4.50
CA ASN A 912 26.32 36.45 -5.04
C ASN A 912 24.80 36.48 -4.80
N CYS A 913 24.42 36.65 -3.52
CA CYS A 913 23.04 36.53 -3.04
C CYS A 913 22.67 37.74 -2.17
N ASP A 914 21.57 38.44 -2.49
CA ASP A 914 21.05 39.54 -1.67
C ASP A 914 20.30 39.07 -0.40
N TYR A 915 19.89 37.80 -0.36
CA TYR A 915 19.03 37.17 0.65
C TYR A 915 19.35 35.67 0.76
N CYS A 916 18.93 35.02 1.85
CA CYS A 916 19.10 33.58 2.03
C CYS A 916 17.79 32.83 2.34
N TYR A 917 17.78 31.51 2.11
CA TYR A 917 16.69 30.58 2.42
C TYR A 917 17.08 29.64 3.57
N ASP A 918 16.20 29.49 4.55
CA ASP A 918 16.42 28.71 5.77
C ASP A 918 15.64 27.39 5.74
N PHE A 919 16.38 26.29 5.74
CA PHE A 919 15.92 24.90 5.73
C PHE A 919 16.25 24.14 7.03
N SER A 920 16.52 24.85 8.13
CA SER A 920 16.65 24.21 9.44
C SER A 920 15.30 23.63 9.89
N TYR A 921 15.24 22.30 9.97
CA TYR A 921 14.10 21.56 10.48
C TYR A 921 13.78 21.93 11.93
N ALA A 922 14.81 22.13 12.77
CA ALA A 922 14.64 22.57 14.14
C ALA A 922 13.98 23.96 14.23
N TYR A 923 14.32 24.89 13.33
CA TYR A 923 13.65 26.18 13.21
C TYR A 923 12.20 26.02 12.71
N TYR A 924 12.00 25.27 11.63
CA TYR A 924 10.71 24.97 11.03
C TYR A 924 9.70 24.38 12.04
N ILE A 925 10.10 23.38 12.84
CA ILE A 925 9.25 22.79 13.90
C ILE A 925 8.90 23.82 14.97
N LYS A 926 9.86 24.60 15.44
CA LYS A 926 9.66 25.65 16.47
C LYS A 926 8.71 26.75 15.99
N GLU A 927 8.79 27.11 14.72
CA GLU A 927 7.92 28.06 14.06
C GLU A 927 6.46 27.55 13.99
N ILE A 928 6.24 26.31 13.53
CA ILE A 928 4.91 25.66 13.54
C ILE A 928 4.36 25.57 14.96
N GLN A 929 5.22 25.25 15.93
CA GLN A 929 4.81 25.16 17.31
C GLN A 929 4.29 26.50 17.87
N LYS A 930 4.72 27.64 17.32
CA LYS A 930 4.53 28.97 17.93
C LYS A 930 3.59 29.91 17.17
N TYR A 931 3.60 29.94 15.84
CA TYR A 931 2.95 31.01 15.07
C TYR A 931 1.92 30.55 14.03
N TYR A 932 1.99 29.31 13.54
CA TYR A 932 1.24 28.87 12.36
C TYR A 932 0.03 28.01 12.73
N VAL A 933 -1.06 28.70 13.06
CA VAL A 933 -2.27 28.13 13.68
C VAL A 933 -3.02 27.18 12.76
N SER A 934 -3.35 27.60 11.54
CA SER A 934 -4.13 26.78 10.61
C SER A 934 -3.30 25.59 10.13
N TYR A 935 -2.00 25.80 9.92
CA TYR A 935 -1.10 24.73 9.49
C TYR A 935 -0.82 23.72 10.61
N ARG A 936 -0.60 24.17 11.85
CA ARG A 936 -0.52 23.29 13.03
C ARG A 936 -1.81 22.48 13.23
N SER A 937 -2.97 23.09 12.97
CA SER A 937 -4.28 22.40 13.01
C SER A 937 -4.38 21.30 11.93
N TRP A 938 -3.92 21.56 10.71
CA TRP A 938 -3.88 20.54 9.66
C TRP A 938 -2.88 19.41 9.94
N ILE A 939 -1.66 19.73 10.42
CA ILE A 939 -0.71 18.71 10.85
C ILE A 939 -1.31 17.88 11.99
N TRP A 940 -2.02 18.50 12.95
CA TRP A 940 -2.72 17.75 13.98
C TRP A 940 -3.72 16.74 13.39
N GLN A 941 -4.60 17.14 12.47
CA GLN A 941 -5.59 16.23 11.88
C GLN A 941 -4.96 15.12 11.04
N THR A 942 -3.90 15.42 10.29
CA THR A 942 -3.15 14.39 9.54
C THR A 942 -2.45 13.40 10.47
N CYS A 943 -1.84 13.83 11.57
CA CYS A 943 -1.27 12.93 12.60
C CYS A 943 -2.34 12.15 13.39
N ASN A 944 -3.47 12.79 13.72
CA ASN A 944 -4.49 12.29 14.66
C ASN A 944 -5.63 11.49 14.02
N GLU A 945 -5.92 11.68 12.73
CA GLU A 945 -7.06 11.05 12.06
C GLU A 945 -6.78 10.53 10.65
N PHE A 946 -6.04 11.26 9.80
CA PHE A 946 -6.12 11.06 8.34
C PHE A 946 -4.89 10.42 7.68
N GLY A 947 -3.69 10.66 8.21
CA GLY A 947 -2.45 10.46 7.45
C GLY A 947 -2.37 11.49 6.32
N PHE A 948 -2.45 11.05 5.07
CA PHE A 948 -2.25 11.83 3.85
C PHE A 948 -0.82 12.33 3.61
N PHE A 949 0.19 11.65 4.16
CA PHE A 949 1.58 12.04 3.93
C PHE A 949 2.01 11.69 2.50
N GLN A 950 2.28 12.73 1.72
CA GLN A 950 2.66 12.68 0.30
C GLN A 950 4.11 12.20 0.19
N SER A 951 4.33 10.90 0.38
CA SER A 951 5.65 10.27 0.40
C SER A 951 6.14 9.92 -1.01
N THR A 952 7.45 9.89 -1.19
CA THR A 952 8.09 9.36 -2.40
C THR A 952 8.55 7.91 -2.20
N ASN A 953 7.84 7.12 -1.39
CA ASN A 953 8.27 5.78 -0.96
C ASN A 953 8.28 4.71 -2.07
N VAL A 954 7.76 5.01 -3.27
CA VAL A 954 7.66 4.08 -4.40
C VAL A 954 8.72 4.38 -5.48
N GLY A 955 9.38 3.32 -5.93
CA GLY A 955 10.48 3.40 -6.89
C GLY A 955 10.08 3.89 -8.29
N TYR A 956 10.96 4.69 -8.90
CA TYR A 956 10.82 5.38 -10.19
C TYR A 956 9.59 6.31 -10.30
N ASN A 957 9.64 7.41 -9.54
CA ASN A 957 8.78 8.58 -9.74
C ASN A 957 9.64 9.80 -10.12
N LEU A 958 9.03 10.98 -10.29
CA LEU A 958 9.76 12.21 -10.66
C LEU A 958 10.81 12.66 -9.64
N PHE A 959 10.67 12.25 -8.38
CA PHE A 959 11.38 12.80 -7.23
C PHE A 959 12.26 11.77 -6.54
N GLU A 960 12.54 10.63 -7.19
CA GLU A 960 13.26 9.49 -6.60
C GLU A 960 12.67 9.07 -5.24
N SER A 961 13.49 8.71 -4.25
CA SER A 961 13.06 8.47 -2.87
C SER A 961 13.51 9.60 -1.95
N SER A 962 13.18 10.84 -2.33
CA SER A 962 13.64 12.08 -1.68
C SER A 962 12.89 12.50 -0.41
N VAL A 963 11.65 12.08 -0.23
CA VAL A 963 10.82 12.45 0.93
C VAL A 963 10.11 11.20 1.46
N PRO A 964 10.73 10.45 2.39
CA PRO A 964 10.11 9.25 2.94
C PRO A 964 8.97 9.61 3.90
N VAL A 965 7.99 8.73 4.02
CA VAL A 965 6.87 8.83 4.97
C VAL A 965 7.33 9.03 6.43
N ASN A 966 8.56 8.59 6.78
CA ASN A 966 9.13 8.81 8.12
C ASN A 966 9.37 10.28 8.43
N PHE A 967 9.73 11.13 7.45
CA PHE A 967 9.89 12.58 7.65
C PHE A 967 8.64 13.19 8.30
N TYR A 968 7.46 12.82 7.79
CA TYR A 968 6.17 13.27 8.29
C TYR A 968 5.79 12.65 9.65
N ILE A 969 6.13 11.38 9.89
CA ILE A 969 5.90 10.71 11.18
C ILE A 969 6.77 11.33 12.28
N ASP A 970 8.03 11.61 11.97
CA ASP A 970 8.95 12.35 12.84
C ASP A 970 8.45 13.77 13.08
N MET A 971 7.93 14.47 12.06
CA MET A 971 7.29 15.78 12.22
C MET A 971 6.08 15.73 13.16
N CYS A 972 5.23 14.69 13.10
CA CYS A 972 4.15 14.51 14.07
C CYS A 972 4.66 14.37 15.51
N ARG A 973 5.69 13.54 15.73
CA ARG A 973 6.32 13.35 17.05
C ARG A 973 6.99 14.64 17.53
N ASP A 974 7.70 15.34 16.66
CA ASP A 974 8.55 16.47 17.05
C ASP A 974 7.69 17.75 17.28
N ILE A 975 6.49 17.86 16.68
CA ILE A 975 5.52 18.95 16.95
C ILE A 975 4.63 18.68 18.19
N PHE A 976 4.17 17.44 18.40
CA PHE A 976 3.16 17.13 19.44
C PHE A 976 3.61 16.11 20.52
N GLY A 977 4.85 15.65 20.47
CA GLY A 977 5.43 14.72 21.44
C GLY A 977 4.95 13.27 21.32
N ASP A 978 5.02 12.54 22.44
CA ASP A 978 4.87 11.09 22.49
C ASP A 978 3.49 10.56 22.05
N LEU A 979 2.49 11.42 21.88
CA LEU A 979 1.20 11.06 21.26
C LEU A 979 1.37 10.45 19.86
N PHE A 980 2.46 10.79 19.15
CA PHE A 980 2.79 10.24 17.84
C PHE A 980 4.18 9.57 17.83
N ALA A 981 4.62 9.02 18.97
CA ALA A 981 5.97 8.46 19.17
C ALA A 981 6.42 7.40 18.13
N ASN A 982 5.50 6.77 17.40
CA ASN A 982 5.82 5.85 16.31
C ASN A 982 4.64 5.69 15.33
N ARG A 983 4.97 5.20 14.13
CA ARG A 983 4.06 4.93 13.01
C ARG A 983 2.80 4.13 13.40
N THR A 984 2.90 3.16 14.29
CA THR A 984 1.78 2.28 14.67
C THR A 984 0.63 3.06 15.32
N ILE A 985 0.91 4.16 16.03
CA ILE A 985 -0.13 5.01 16.61
C ILE A 985 -0.90 5.74 15.51
N LEU A 986 -0.19 6.33 14.53
CA LEU A 986 -0.82 7.00 13.39
C LEU A 986 -1.61 6.01 12.52
N GLU A 987 -1.09 4.80 12.29
CA GLU A 987 -1.81 3.75 11.56
C GLU A 987 -3.07 3.27 12.30
N ALA A 988 -3.03 3.19 13.64
CA ALA A 988 -4.22 2.88 14.44
C ALA A 988 -5.27 3.99 14.38
N ASN A 989 -4.85 5.26 14.44
CA ASN A 989 -5.70 6.43 14.27
C ASN A 989 -6.37 6.46 12.88
N VAL A 990 -5.58 6.30 11.82
CA VAL A 990 -6.07 6.20 10.44
C VAL A 990 -7.02 5.03 10.25
N LYS A 991 -6.73 3.88 10.88
CA LYS A 991 -7.65 2.74 10.87
C LYS A 991 -8.98 3.09 11.56
N LYS A 992 -8.95 3.74 12.73
CA LYS A 992 -10.16 4.18 13.47
C LYS A 992 -11.04 5.07 12.59
N THR A 993 -10.46 6.05 11.89
CA THR A 993 -11.17 6.92 10.94
C THR A 993 -11.84 6.13 9.82
N ASN A 994 -11.11 5.21 9.19
CA ASN A 994 -11.65 4.37 8.12
C ASN A 994 -12.72 3.38 8.61
N ASP A 995 -12.56 2.79 9.79
CA ASP A 995 -13.57 1.92 10.42
C ASP A 995 -14.86 2.72 10.72
N TYR A 996 -14.72 3.99 11.13
CA TYR A 996 -15.83 4.84 11.54
C TYR A 996 -16.62 5.44 10.37
N TYR A 997 -15.97 5.77 9.24
CA TYR A 997 -16.61 6.35 8.06
C TYR A 997 -16.75 5.40 6.85
N GLY A 998 -16.08 4.24 6.88
CA GLY A 998 -16.13 3.19 5.86
C GLY A 998 -15.02 3.23 4.79
N GLY A 999 -14.29 4.34 4.66
CA GLY A 999 -13.32 4.54 3.59
C GLY A 999 -13.95 4.50 2.19
N VAL A 1000 -13.15 4.36 1.13
CA VAL A 1000 -13.65 4.28 -0.26
C VAL A 1000 -14.47 3.00 -0.52
N GLU A 1001 -14.15 1.90 0.15
CA GLU A 1001 -14.74 0.58 -0.14
C GLU A 1001 -16.02 0.27 0.64
N ASN A 1002 -16.18 0.82 1.85
CA ASN A 1002 -17.32 0.53 2.73
C ASN A 1002 -18.15 1.78 3.06
N TYR A 1003 -17.97 2.88 2.33
CA TYR A 1003 -18.85 4.05 2.46
C TYR A 1003 -20.32 3.64 2.23
N ASN A 1004 -21.13 3.80 3.27
CA ASN A 1004 -22.47 3.21 3.34
C ASN A 1004 -23.61 4.25 3.26
N GLY A 1005 -23.29 5.51 2.97
CA GLY A 1005 -24.26 6.61 2.86
C GLY A 1005 -25.18 6.46 1.65
N THR A 1006 -26.17 7.35 1.57
CA THR A 1006 -27.19 7.39 0.51
C THR A 1006 -27.33 8.83 0.01
N GLU A 1007 -27.89 9.04 -1.19
CA GLU A 1007 -28.06 10.36 -1.81
C GLU A 1007 -26.76 11.18 -1.85
N MET A 1008 -25.77 10.65 -2.55
CA MET A 1008 -24.41 11.22 -2.64
C MET A 1008 -23.96 11.39 -4.08
N VAL A 1009 -23.28 12.50 -4.36
CA VAL A 1009 -22.46 12.66 -5.56
C VAL A 1009 -21.01 12.87 -5.13
N PHE A 1010 -20.14 11.98 -5.55
CA PHE A 1010 -18.69 12.19 -5.50
C PHE A 1010 -18.20 12.69 -6.85
N VAL A 1011 -17.35 13.70 -6.86
CA VAL A 1011 -16.79 14.31 -8.08
C VAL A 1011 -15.29 14.41 -7.94
N ASN A 1012 -14.51 14.06 -8.97
CA ASN A 1012 -13.05 14.16 -8.96
C ASN A 1012 -12.54 14.54 -10.36
N GLY A 1013 -11.42 15.24 -10.44
CA GLY A 1013 -10.63 15.37 -11.67
C GLY A 1013 -9.71 14.16 -11.89
N SER A 1014 -9.33 13.84 -13.12
CA SER A 1014 -8.34 12.78 -13.40
C SER A 1014 -6.88 13.21 -13.16
N GLU A 1015 -6.61 14.50 -13.06
CA GLU A 1015 -5.27 15.06 -12.82
C GLU A 1015 -5.04 15.43 -11.35
N ASP A 1016 -6.13 15.63 -10.60
CA ASP A 1016 -6.14 15.91 -9.16
C ASP A 1016 -5.53 14.74 -8.37
N PRO A 1017 -4.35 14.88 -7.75
CA PRO A 1017 -3.72 13.77 -7.04
C PRO A 1017 -4.56 13.17 -5.89
N TRP A 1018 -5.51 13.92 -5.33
CA TRP A 1018 -6.40 13.45 -4.26
C TRP A 1018 -7.45 12.44 -4.74
N HIS A 1019 -7.73 12.34 -6.05
CA HIS A 1019 -8.71 11.39 -6.60
C HIS A 1019 -8.39 9.94 -6.22
N ALA A 1020 -7.12 9.61 -5.98
CA ALA A 1020 -6.64 8.28 -5.57
C ALA A 1020 -7.16 7.82 -4.19
N LEU A 1021 -7.64 8.73 -3.33
CA LEU A 1021 -8.27 8.41 -2.03
C LEU A 1021 -9.79 8.67 -2.02
N SER A 1022 -10.37 8.96 -3.19
CA SER A 1022 -11.80 9.21 -3.39
C SER A 1022 -12.49 8.03 -4.06
N THR A 1023 -13.83 8.00 -4.04
CA THR A 1023 -14.58 6.99 -4.80
C THR A 1023 -14.58 7.38 -6.27
N GLN A 1024 -14.05 6.53 -7.15
CA GLN A 1024 -13.96 6.82 -8.60
C GLN A 1024 -15.04 6.09 -9.42
N ASP A 1025 -15.27 4.80 -9.14
CA ASP A 1025 -16.21 3.93 -9.89
C ASP A 1025 -17.46 3.53 -9.08
N PHE A 1026 -17.71 4.17 -7.93
CA PHE A 1026 -18.83 3.80 -7.07
C PHE A 1026 -20.17 4.25 -7.66
N ARG A 1027 -20.98 3.28 -8.10
CA ARG A 1027 -22.40 3.47 -8.42
C ARG A 1027 -23.23 2.50 -7.61
N ASN A 1028 -24.04 3.02 -6.71
CA ASN A 1028 -25.05 2.23 -5.99
C ASN A 1028 -26.44 2.81 -6.28
N PRO A 1029 -27.12 2.36 -7.35
CA PRO A 1029 -28.44 2.86 -7.72
C PRO A 1029 -29.50 2.62 -6.64
N ALA A 1030 -29.37 1.57 -5.84
CA ALA A 1030 -30.27 1.27 -4.73
C ALA A 1030 -30.11 2.24 -3.54
N LYS A 1031 -29.02 3.02 -3.50
CA LYS A 1031 -28.72 4.05 -2.51
C LYS A 1031 -28.60 5.46 -3.09
N ASN A 1032 -28.89 5.62 -4.38
CA ASN A 1032 -28.79 6.89 -5.09
C ASN A 1032 -27.41 7.57 -4.93
N VAL A 1033 -26.33 6.76 -4.98
CA VAL A 1033 -24.94 7.23 -4.91
C VAL A 1033 -24.27 7.11 -6.28
N THR A 1034 -23.67 8.21 -6.74
CA THR A 1034 -22.99 8.33 -8.04
C THR A 1034 -21.60 8.93 -7.87
N SER A 1035 -20.61 8.32 -8.52
CA SER A 1035 -19.29 8.93 -8.75
C SER A 1035 -19.20 9.50 -10.17
N ILE A 1036 -18.50 10.63 -10.29
CA ILE A 1036 -18.15 11.33 -11.54
C ILE A 1036 -16.64 11.58 -11.53
N LEU A 1037 -15.91 10.97 -12.48
CA LEU A 1037 -14.55 11.35 -12.81
C LEU A 1037 -14.59 12.27 -14.04
N ILE A 1038 -13.99 13.45 -13.93
CA ILE A 1038 -13.92 14.46 -14.98
C ILE A 1038 -12.53 14.39 -15.60
N ASP A 1039 -12.45 13.89 -16.83
CA ASP A 1039 -11.17 13.71 -17.49
C ASP A 1039 -10.55 15.06 -17.90
N GLY A 1040 -9.24 15.18 -17.72
CA GLY A 1040 -8.51 16.40 -18.08
C GLY A 1040 -8.80 17.59 -17.17
N THR A 1041 -9.01 17.38 -15.86
CA THR A 1041 -9.27 18.46 -14.89
C THR A 1041 -8.57 18.21 -13.54
N SER A 1042 -8.26 19.31 -12.87
CA SER A 1042 -7.53 19.39 -11.61
C SER A 1042 -8.45 19.52 -10.38
N HIS A 1043 -7.90 19.88 -9.22
CA HIS A 1043 -8.55 19.75 -7.92
C HIS A 1043 -9.75 20.68 -7.72
N CYS A 1044 -10.90 20.09 -7.34
CA CYS A 1044 -12.18 20.78 -7.11
C CYS A 1044 -12.77 21.56 -8.30
N GLU A 1045 -12.34 21.32 -9.55
CA GLU A 1045 -12.71 22.18 -10.69
C GLU A 1045 -14.24 22.21 -10.98
N ASP A 1046 -14.98 21.16 -10.61
CA ASP A 1046 -16.44 21.11 -10.74
C ASP A 1046 -17.18 22.12 -9.84
N MET A 1047 -16.55 22.60 -8.77
CA MET A 1047 -17.16 23.54 -7.84
C MET A 1047 -17.25 24.96 -8.44
N TYR A 1048 -16.35 25.31 -9.35
CA TYR A 1048 -16.33 26.62 -10.00
C TYR A 1048 -17.45 26.77 -11.03
N ARG A 1049 -17.78 28.02 -11.35
CA ARG A 1049 -18.80 28.35 -12.35
C ARG A 1049 -18.31 27.97 -13.74
N GLY A 1050 -19.06 27.12 -14.42
CA GLY A 1050 -18.84 26.86 -15.83
C GLY A 1050 -19.02 28.11 -16.71
N GLU A 1051 -18.05 28.34 -17.58
CA GLU A 1051 -17.97 29.40 -18.58
C GLU A 1051 -18.29 28.87 -20.00
N PHE A 1052 -18.16 29.76 -21.00
CA PHE A 1052 -18.29 29.35 -22.40
C PHE A 1052 -17.15 28.44 -22.83
N TYR A 1053 -15.96 28.56 -22.23
CA TYR A 1053 -14.73 27.91 -22.67
C TYR A 1053 -14.49 26.51 -22.08
N ASP A 1054 -15.15 26.12 -20.98
CA ASP A 1054 -14.88 24.84 -20.28
C ASP A 1054 -14.82 23.63 -21.21
N ARG A 1055 -14.04 22.63 -20.80
CA ARG A 1055 -14.01 21.31 -21.44
C ARG A 1055 -15.41 20.66 -21.46
N PRO A 1056 -15.80 19.96 -22.55
CA PRO A 1056 -17.08 19.27 -22.67
C PRO A 1056 -17.41 18.34 -21.49
N GLU A 1057 -16.37 17.73 -20.91
CA GLU A 1057 -16.37 16.82 -19.77
C GLU A 1057 -16.87 17.51 -18.51
N LEU A 1058 -16.33 18.71 -18.20
CA LEU A 1058 -16.73 19.53 -17.06
C LEU A 1058 -18.20 20.00 -17.18
N LYS A 1059 -18.59 20.45 -18.38
CA LYS A 1059 -19.99 20.79 -18.70
C LYS A 1059 -20.93 19.59 -18.56
N ALA A 1060 -20.47 18.38 -18.91
CA ALA A 1060 -21.24 17.15 -18.74
C ALA A 1060 -21.35 16.75 -17.25
N ALA A 1061 -20.33 16.98 -16.44
CA ALA A 1061 -20.34 16.76 -15.00
C ALA A 1061 -21.33 17.71 -14.29
N HIS A 1062 -21.26 19.02 -14.53
CA HIS A 1062 -22.23 20.00 -13.99
C HIS A 1062 -23.68 19.65 -14.35
N LYS A 1063 -23.91 19.15 -15.57
CA LYS A 1063 -25.23 18.68 -16.02
C LYS A 1063 -25.71 17.46 -15.23
N GLN A 1064 -24.83 16.51 -14.92
CA GLN A 1064 -25.13 15.33 -14.11
C GLN A 1064 -25.40 15.69 -12.64
N ILE A 1065 -24.54 16.50 -12.01
CA ILE A 1065 -24.73 16.97 -10.62
C ILE A 1065 -26.08 17.68 -10.49
N ARG A 1066 -26.40 18.61 -11.39
CA ARG A 1066 -27.70 19.30 -11.40
C ARG A 1066 -28.89 18.36 -11.61
N ALA A 1067 -28.76 17.32 -12.44
CA ALA A 1067 -29.82 16.33 -12.62
C ALA A 1067 -30.06 15.55 -11.33
N GLN A 1068 -29.01 15.20 -10.59
CA GLN A 1068 -29.10 14.53 -9.31
C GLN A 1068 -29.73 15.42 -8.23
N LEU A 1069 -29.33 16.69 -8.14
CA LEU A 1069 -29.97 17.69 -7.27
C LEU A 1069 -31.47 17.80 -7.56
N LYS A 1070 -31.87 17.77 -8.83
CA LYS A 1070 -33.29 17.78 -9.20
C LYS A 1070 -34.02 16.53 -8.70
N ILE A 1071 -33.42 15.34 -8.83
CA ILE A 1071 -34.02 14.07 -8.36
C ILE A 1071 -34.24 14.08 -6.84
N TRP A 1072 -33.35 14.70 -6.06
CA TRP A 1072 -33.54 14.81 -4.61
C TRP A 1072 -34.65 15.80 -4.25
N LEU A 1073 -34.77 16.90 -5.00
CA LEU A 1073 -35.64 18.04 -4.70
C LEU A 1073 -37.06 17.95 -5.28
N THR A 1074 -37.44 16.85 -5.94
CA THR A 1074 -38.77 16.63 -6.54
C THR A 1074 -39.37 15.29 -6.18
#